data_AF-A0A0Q5ZSZ3-F1
#
_entry.id   AF-A0A0Q5ZSZ3-F1
#
_cell.length_a   1.000
_cell.length_b   1.000
_cell.length_c   1.000
_cell.angle_alpha   90.00
_cell.angle_beta   90.00
_cell.angle_gamma   90.00
#
_symmetry.space_group_name_H-M   'P 1'
#
loop_
_entity.id
_entity.type
_entity.pdbx_description
1 polymer ?
#
loop_
_entity_poly.entity_id
_entity_poly.type
_entity_poly.pdbx_seq_one_letter_code
_entity_poly.pdbx_strand_id
1 'polypeptide(L)'
;MKNLYLLKQKLSFRVMLTAILMLMSSNLLFADGSKDLYPNGKSGYRAYLRCSLTPDTERWPFPTNGTHYVYAKAGERITLASSAQLATTSSAIRLFSPSGNMVVNDDTAAGQILNRDQEKSGPKLFGEVSTAKYTPIYYTVPSGGDGIYRVEFLARGTSDPNVTILADSNWTQGTTAGIFAWDISVINNSNTAFIPGRVYATLLNLTNGTSSPNTNGFRGIVYGLTDDGFTYRINNNGNNGLYFSFFINNNGFRDSQLKSIYKSLTVTNLSSTDVHNPTSADIISPTTQQITHKIFYTLPDPNLPQSSIGAVPGGSTWLKIVPIVPVVTQVSSQGVEGTQGQISSKGGYIKFNSNRPAKYTIIIKSSANPATFAQTVLTGFANQNANSILWDGKDGAGQPLPAGTHQAEISVQLQGAEVHFPYIDMEYNQNGTIIDLLNKNDLSQVESSMVYWNDVDIPNVSNGSNSLPKNNSHLPPINSTGINSNSNGHIWGVNGTGTGGQFGDQKSMDTWAFVKGPMETLPLAIVSRIADLKISQLTADKNYLVPGDVITFFVKAKNDGPSSVTGSKFTFVNPVGFTPQSVVFDGKGCGSESVAVSYNSSTRTYSSNLDLPNGCEIGYTVKFLVTTNLADGIQNFRAGILRTNDVTDPDATNPNPAEMPTDVQIECSNNGAGGTCNNIRNISFNYAAVAQCQGEVGSENFSLNGGSSKTFLQPATTSGFVLDIFSLDNSFNMNVNGVNIAASEIEFQSAGTPAPGINVRFADGSQYEVNTQLITNYSGNTASPLIRVVISYTGMVSLYGSKTAGGALFPLELFNGNTFNNIPWNTSSGNTIIINQNVVGTATNAVGRGYGLNSVACVCYNLPNTTSAGISAQHGITLLNRAGTANGNWPMIRKGAHTVLESNTKGFVITRMPTSGLSSITTPIDGMMVYDTTAKCLKIYTVDTVTPANTGWTCFSTPTCP
;
A
#
# COMPACT_ATOMS: atom_id res chain seq x y z
N MET A 1 30.61 81.81 0.08
CA MET A 1 31.76 81.49 0.97
C MET A 1 31.43 80.52 2.12
N LYS A 2 30.24 80.55 2.75
CA LYS A 2 29.86 79.59 3.82
C LYS A 2 29.80 78.10 3.39
N ASN A 3 29.46 77.80 2.13
CA ASN A 3 29.38 76.42 1.64
C ASN A 3 30.75 75.78 1.33
N LEU A 4 31.81 76.58 1.14
CA LEU A 4 33.17 76.07 0.88
C LEU A 4 33.88 75.62 2.18
N TYR A 5 33.50 76.21 3.32
CA TYR A 5 34.08 75.91 4.63
C TYR A 5 33.54 74.58 5.20
N LEU A 6 32.25 74.29 4.97
CA LEU A 6 31.61 73.02 5.34
C LEU A 6 32.12 71.81 4.54
N LEU A 7 32.58 72.02 3.29
CA LEU A 7 33.15 70.97 2.46
C LEU A 7 34.54 70.53 2.93
N LYS A 8 35.38 71.46 3.40
CA LYS A 8 36.72 71.16 3.95
C LYS A 8 36.66 70.41 5.29
N GLN A 9 35.72 70.75 6.17
CA GLN A 9 35.54 70.04 7.45
C GLN A 9 35.02 68.61 7.29
N LYS A 10 34.08 68.37 6.35
CA LYS A 10 33.57 67.02 6.07
C LYS A 10 34.59 66.12 5.36
N LEU A 11 35.45 66.69 4.51
CA LEU A 11 36.52 65.94 3.84
C LEU A 11 37.63 65.55 4.83
N SER A 12 38.03 66.46 5.73
CA SER A 12 39.03 66.19 6.77
C SER A 12 38.54 65.17 7.81
N PHE A 13 37.26 65.22 8.21
CA PHE A 13 36.69 64.25 9.14
C PHE A 13 36.53 62.86 8.51
N ARG A 14 36.14 62.77 7.23
CA ARG A 14 36.05 61.48 6.52
C ARG A 14 37.42 60.85 6.27
N VAL A 15 38.43 61.63 5.88
CA VAL A 15 39.81 61.14 5.71
C VAL A 15 40.41 60.70 7.05
N MET A 16 40.15 61.43 8.14
CA MET A 16 40.60 61.05 9.49
C MET A 16 39.86 59.80 10.02
N LEU A 17 38.54 59.67 9.76
CA LEU A 17 37.76 58.48 10.10
C LEU A 17 38.19 57.26 9.27
N THR A 18 38.55 57.45 7.99
CA THR A 18 39.06 56.39 7.12
C THR A 18 40.48 56.00 7.52
N ALA A 19 41.32 56.95 7.93
CA ALA A 19 42.65 56.67 8.48
C ALA A 19 42.57 55.98 9.85
N ILE A 20 41.61 56.34 10.71
CA ILE A 20 41.35 55.66 11.99
C ILE A 20 40.76 54.25 11.75
N LEU A 21 39.88 54.08 10.76
CA LEU A 21 39.40 52.76 10.33
C LEU A 21 40.51 51.89 9.72
N MET A 22 41.46 52.50 8.97
CA MET A 22 42.64 51.82 8.43
C MET A 22 43.73 51.53 9.50
N LEU A 23 43.80 52.33 10.56
CA LEU A 23 44.68 52.10 11.72
C LEU A 23 44.06 51.12 12.75
N MET A 24 42.73 51.00 12.78
CA MET A 24 42.02 49.97 13.55
C MET A 24 41.87 48.64 12.80
N SER A 25 42.14 48.61 11.50
CA SER A 25 42.53 47.39 10.79
C SER A 25 44.01 47.09 11.01
N SER A 26 44.46 47.10 12.27
CA SER A 26 45.68 46.37 12.62
C SER A 26 45.46 44.93 12.19
N ASN A 27 46.27 44.47 11.23
CA ASN A 27 46.28 43.08 10.75
C ASN A 27 46.12 42.15 11.95
N LEU A 28 44.90 41.64 12.15
CA LEU A 28 44.67 40.53 13.07
C LEU A 28 45.47 39.40 12.46
N LEU A 29 46.65 39.14 13.01
CA LEU A 29 47.44 37.98 12.65
C LEU A 29 46.68 36.78 13.19
N PHE A 30 45.80 36.27 12.33
CA PHE A 30 45.07 35.03 12.52
C PHE A 30 46.09 33.89 12.55
N ALA A 31 46.06 33.16 13.64
CA ALA A 31 46.62 31.83 13.72
C ALA A 31 45.42 30.87 13.70
N ASP A 32 45.60 29.56 13.48
CA ASP A 32 44.49 28.61 13.65
C ASP A 32 44.79 27.72 14.88
N GLY A 33 44.12 27.98 16.01
CA GLY A 33 44.32 27.19 17.22
C GLY A 33 43.65 27.74 18.49
N SER A 34 44.28 27.51 19.65
CA SER A 34 43.71 27.90 20.94
C SER A 34 43.54 29.41 21.09
N LYS A 35 44.35 30.21 20.38
CA LYS A 35 44.22 31.68 20.35
C LYS A 35 42.84 32.13 19.86
N ASP A 36 42.27 31.45 18.86
CA ASP A 36 40.96 31.79 18.28
C ASP A 36 39.80 31.40 19.21
N LEU A 37 39.99 30.33 19.98
CA LEU A 37 39.05 29.96 21.04
C LEU A 37 39.12 30.93 22.21
N TYR A 38 40.30 31.45 22.52
CA TYR A 38 40.59 32.29 23.68
C TYR A 38 41.23 33.65 23.31
N PRO A 39 40.52 34.54 22.60
CA PRO A 39 40.97 35.92 22.37
C PRO A 39 41.02 36.72 23.67
N ASN A 40 41.58 37.92 23.63
CA ASN A 40 41.68 38.80 24.81
C ASN A 40 40.28 39.14 25.36
N GLY A 41 40.09 39.06 26.68
CA GLY A 41 38.80 39.31 27.33
C GLY A 41 37.76 38.20 27.19
N LYS A 42 38.12 37.03 26.65
CA LYS A 42 37.19 35.90 26.50
C LYS A 42 36.68 35.43 27.87
N SER A 43 35.36 35.40 28.04
CA SER A 43 34.71 34.83 29.23
C SER A 43 34.61 33.30 29.14
N GLY A 44 34.33 32.65 30.27
CA GLY A 44 34.12 31.21 30.33
C GLY A 44 35.32 30.45 30.88
N TYR A 45 35.28 29.14 30.68
CA TYR A 45 36.39 28.23 30.96
C TYR A 45 37.21 27.95 29.71
N ARG A 46 38.48 27.65 29.95
CA ARG A 46 39.40 27.12 28.96
C ARG A 46 39.18 25.61 28.84
N ALA A 47 38.56 25.21 27.75
CA ALA A 47 38.55 23.82 27.30
C ALA A 47 39.90 23.50 26.64
N TYR A 48 40.76 22.76 27.33
CA TYR A 48 42.06 22.39 26.81
C TYR A 48 42.04 21.01 26.15
N LEU A 49 42.93 20.80 25.18
CA LEU A 49 42.92 19.63 24.29
C LEU A 49 43.47 18.40 25.03
N ARG A 50 42.68 17.33 25.09
CA ARG A 50 43.11 16.04 25.65
C ARG A 50 43.79 15.22 24.56
N CYS A 51 45.09 14.98 24.72
CA CYS A 51 45.93 14.27 23.76
C CYS A 51 46.45 12.98 24.40
N SER A 52 45.70 11.89 24.23
CA SER A 52 46.07 10.57 24.75
C SER A 52 45.32 9.48 24.01
N LEU A 53 46.02 8.39 23.69
CA LEU A 53 45.43 7.16 23.18
C LEU A 53 44.89 6.24 24.28
N THR A 54 45.05 6.60 25.56
CA THR A 54 44.45 5.85 26.67
C THR A 54 42.92 5.82 26.50
N PRO A 55 42.32 4.64 26.37
CA PRO A 55 40.87 4.51 26.17
C PRO A 55 40.09 5.03 27.37
N ASP A 56 39.02 5.76 27.08
CA ASP A 56 37.99 6.11 28.05
C ASP A 56 36.65 6.10 27.34
N THR A 57 35.91 5.00 27.49
CA THR A 57 34.66 4.81 26.75
C THR A 57 33.52 5.69 27.24
N GLU A 58 33.65 6.32 28.41
CA GLU A 58 32.61 7.18 28.98
C GLU A 58 32.77 8.63 28.50
N ARG A 59 33.99 9.14 28.57
CA ARG A 59 34.30 10.57 28.40
C ARG A 59 34.87 10.88 27.01
N TRP A 60 35.69 9.97 26.48
CA TRP A 60 36.40 10.12 25.21
C TRP A 60 36.40 8.82 24.40
N PRO A 61 35.22 8.38 23.91
CA PRO A 61 35.08 7.09 23.21
C PRO A 61 35.96 6.97 21.96
N PHE A 62 36.46 8.09 21.44
CA PHE A 62 37.37 8.16 20.30
C PHE A 62 38.71 8.79 20.71
N PRO A 63 39.63 8.05 21.34
CA PRO A 63 40.89 8.61 21.84
C PRO A 63 41.84 8.98 20.67
N THR A 64 42.49 10.14 20.75
CA THR A 64 43.44 10.64 19.74
C THR A 64 44.61 11.37 20.39
N ASN A 65 45.72 11.51 19.67
CA ASN A 65 46.83 12.40 20.04
C ASN A 65 46.56 13.84 19.60
N GLY A 66 45.38 14.37 19.93
CA GLY A 66 44.97 15.72 19.52
C GLY A 66 45.05 15.93 18.01
N THR A 67 44.56 14.97 17.23
CA THR A 67 44.80 14.93 15.77
C THR A 67 44.11 16.09 15.06
N HIS A 68 44.89 16.81 14.26
CA HIS A 68 44.43 17.90 13.40
C HIS A 68 44.94 17.70 11.98
N TYR A 69 44.32 18.40 11.04
CA TYR A 69 44.66 18.36 9.63
C TYR A 69 44.87 19.77 9.10
N VAL A 70 45.86 19.94 8.24
CA VAL A 70 46.18 21.22 7.60
C VAL A 70 46.40 21.03 6.11
N TYR A 71 45.67 21.77 5.29
CA TYR A 71 45.93 21.84 3.86
C TYR A 71 47.00 22.89 3.56
N ALA A 72 48.04 22.52 2.82
CA ALA A 72 49.11 23.44 2.42
C ALA A 72 49.63 23.12 1.01
N LYS A 73 50.11 24.16 0.31
CA LYS A 73 50.66 24.09 -1.06
C LYS A 73 52.17 24.18 -1.06
N ALA A 74 52.82 23.64 -2.09
CA ALA A 74 54.27 23.74 -2.29
C ALA A 74 54.78 25.18 -2.12
N GLY A 75 55.84 25.35 -1.33
CA GLY A 75 56.42 26.65 -0.99
C GLY A 75 55.80 27.35 0.23
N GLU A 76 54.56 27.04 0.60
CA GLU A 76 53.98 27.51 1.87
C GLU A 76 54.72 26.89 3.07
N ARG A 77 54.60 27.51 4.25
CA ARG A 77 55.16 26.97 5.49
C ARG A 77 54.07 26.62 6.48
N ILE A 78 54.08 25.38 6.97
CA ILE A 78 53.26 24.98 8.11
C ILE A 78 54.01 25.37 9.39
N THR A 79 53.34 26.07 10.29
CA THR A 79 53.83 26.40 11.62
C THR A 79 53.16 25.52 12.66
N LEU A 80 53.94 25.01 13.61
CA LEU A 80 53.44 24.13 14.66
C LEU A 80 53.90 24.62 16.04
N ALA A 81 53.00 24.70 17.00
CA ALA A 81 53.34 25.03 18.37
C ALA A 81 52.40 24.40 19.40
N SER A 82 52.91 24.18 20.61
CA SER A 82 52.17 23.61 21.74
C SER A 82 52.74 24.12 23.05
N SER A 83 51.87 24.35 24.04
CA SER A 83 52.30 24.64 25.41
C SER A 83 52.94 23.43 26.09
N ALA A 84 52.58 22.22 25.66
CA ALA A 84 53.16 20.98 26.18
C ALA A 84 54.64 20.82 25.81
N GLN A 85 55.06 21.42 24.71
CA GLN A 85 56.40 21.27 24.17
C GLN A 85 57.48 21.65 25.20
N LEU A 86 58.46 20.77 25.37
CA LEU A 86 59.63 20.89 26.24
C LEU A 86 60.79 20.14 25.59
N ALA A 87 62.02 20.44 26.00
CA ALA A 87 63.19 19.63 25.65
C ALA A 87 63.22 18.31 26.44
N THR A 88 62.21 17.46 26.25
CA THR A 88 62.01 16.17 26.94
C THR A 88 61.31 15.19 26.01
N THR A 89 61.63 13.90 26.11
CA THR A 89 61.04 12.85 25.25
C THR A 89 59.55 12.56 25.51
N SER A 90 58.95 13.13 26.56
CA SER A 90 57.55 12.91 26.92
C SER A 90 56.55 13.79 26.18
N SER A 91 56.99 14.83 25.46
CA SER A 91 56.15 15.74 24.68
C SER A 91 56.75 15.96 23.29
N ALA A 92 55.92 16.01 22.26
CA ALA A 92 56.37 16.25 20.89
C ALA A 92 55.25 16.78 20.01
N ILE A 93 55.62 17.41 18.89
CA ILE A 93 54.70 17.65 17.77
C ILE A 93 55.15 16.80 16.58
N ARG A 94 54.19 16.08 16.01
CA ARG A 94 54.42 15.23 14.83
C ARG A 94 53.65 15.76 13.64
N LEU A 95 54.31 15.83 12.50
CA LEU A 95 53.71 16.18 11.21
C LEU A 95 53.87 15.01 10.25
N PHE A 96 52.78 14.62 9.60
CA PHE A 96 52.77 13.61 8.56
C PHE A 96 52.42 14.27 7.23
N SER A 97 53.24 14.02 6.22
CA SER A 97 53.05 14.46 4.83
C SER A 97 51.82 13.83 4.18
N PRO A 98 51.32 14.37 3.05
CA PRO A 98 50.16 13.80 2.34
C PRO A 98 50.30 12.32 1.96
N SER A 99 51.52 11.79 1.86
CA SER A 99 51.77 10.37 1.63
C SER A 99 51.78 9.50 2.90
N GLY A 100 51.50 10.08 4.07
CA GLY A 100 51.51 9.40 5.36
C GLY A 100 52.89 9.30 6.04
N ASN A 101 53.95 9.81 5.40
CA ASN A 101 55.29 9.77 6.00
C ASN A 101 55.44 10.85 7.08
N MET A 102 56.00 10.49 8.23
CA MET A 102 56.35 11.44 9.30
C MET A 102 57.53 12.31 8.83
N VAL A 103 57.32 13.62 8.79
CA VAL A 103 58.30 14.61 8.31
C VAL A 103 58.78 15.57 9.39
N VAL A 104 58.03 15.67 10.50
CA VAL A 104 58.46 16.33 11.74
C VAL A 104 58.15 15.39 12.90
N ASN A 105 59.10 15.25 13.82
CA ASN A 105 58.95 14.60 15.11
C ASN A 105 59.88 15.32 16.08
N ASP A 106 59.43 16.47 16.56
CA ASP A 106 60.25 17.37 17.37
C ASP A 106 59.86 17.22 18.84
N ASP A 107 60.80 16.74 19.66
CA ASP A 107 60.72 16.62 21.12
C ASP A 107 61.65 17.62 21.84
N THR A 108 62.06 18.68 21.14
CA THR A 108 62.85 19.79 21.68
C THR A 108 61.96 20.92 22.21
N ALA A 109 62.54 22.00 22.75
CA ALA A 109 61.76 23.19 23.13
C ALA A 109 61.28 24.04 21.94
N ALA A 110 61.61 23.69 20.69
CA ALA A 110 61.15 24.41 19.50
C ALA A 110 59.62 24.32 19.36
N GLY A 111 58.94 25.44 19.08
CA GLY A 111 57.48 25.46 19.01
C GLY A 111 56.79 25.53 20.38
N GLN A 112 57.50 25.85 21.47
CA GLN A 112 56.87 26.04 22.76
C GLN A 112 56.06 27.35 22.84
N ILE A 113 54.80 27.23 23.26
CA ILE A 113 53.98 28.36 23.73
C ILE A 113 54.17 28.46 25.23
N LEU A 114 54.98 29.42 25.70
CA LEU A 114 55.43 29.44 27.10
C LEU A 114 54.32 29.81 28.08
N ASN A 115 53.46 30.77 27.71
CA ASN A 115 52.48 31.36 28.59
C ASN A 115 51.34 32.03 27.80
N ARG A 116 50.37 32.58 28.56
CA ARG A 116 49.20 33.27 28.02
C ARG A 116 49.55 34.51 27.18
N ASP A 117 50.59 35.27 27.52
CA ASP A 117 50.99 36.47 26.76
C ASP A 117 51.50 36.09 25.36
N GLN A 118 52.27 35.00 25.27
CA GLN A 118 52.71 34.45 23.99
C GLN A 118 51.55 33.88 23.18
N GLU A 119 50.63 33.15 23.80
CA GLU A 119 49.41 32.66 23.13
C GLU A 119 48.61 33.81 22.51
N LYS A 120 48.39 34.90 23.26
CA LYS A 120 47.69 36.11 22.78
C LYS A 120 48.44 36.77 21.61
N SER A 121 49.77 36.79 21.66
CA SER A 121 50.60 37.41 20.62
C SER A 121 50.65 36.56 19.34
N GLY A 122 50.54 35.23 19.45
CA GLY A 122 50.55 34.29 18.34
C GLY A 122 51.96 33.94 17.81
N PRO A 123 52.02 33.17 16.71
CA PRO A 123 53.28 32.71 16.12
C PRO A 123 54.01 33.82 15.37
N LYS A 124 55.34 33.76 15.34
CA LYS A 124 56.18 34.59 14.47
C LYS A 124 56.02 34.21 13.00
N LEU A 125 55.99 35.21 12.11
CA LEU A 125 56.28 34.98 10.69
C LEU A 125 57.73 34.49 10.52
N PHE A 126 58.01 33.78 9.43
CA PHE A 126 59.35 33.28 9.16
C PHE A 126 60.35 34.44 9.02
N GLY A 127 61.35 34.49 9.90
CA GLY A 127 62.33 35.57 9.97
C GLY A 127 61.90 36.80 10.78
N GLU A 128 60.72 36.79 11.42
CA GLU A 128 60.26 37.89 12.27
C GLU A 128 61.07 38.00 13.57
N VAL A 129 61.48 39.23 13.92
CA VAL A 129 62.12 39.55 15.20
C VAL A 129 61.05 40.14 16.14
N SER A 130 60.60 39.33 17.10
CA SER A 130 59.66 39.74 18.15
C SER A 130 59.95 39.00 19.45
N THR A 131 59.81 39.67 20.59
CA THR A 131 59.92 39.07 21.93
C THR A 131 58.56 38.72 22.54
N ALA A 132 57.47 39.30 22.02
CA ALA A 132 56.11 39.04 22.49
C ALA A 132 55.52 37.75 21.88
N LYS A 133 55.88 37.43 20.64
CA LYS A 133 55.43 36.23 19.92
C LYS A 133 56.30 35.01 20.20
N TYR A 134 55.73 33.81 20.11
CA TYR A 134 56.50 32.57 20.20
C TYR A 134 57.07 32.17 18.84
N THR A 135 58.18 31.42 18.86
CA THR A 135 58.80 30.86 17.65
C THR A 135 58.21 29.46 17.40
N PRO A 136 57.36 29.27 16.37
CA PRO A 136 56.85 27.94 16.03
C PRO A 136 57.94 27.07 15.37
N ILE A 137 57.68 25.77 15.26
CA ILE A 137 58.40 24.91 14.32
C ILE A 137 57.95 25.29 12.92
N TYR A 138 58.89 25.52 12.00
CA TYR A 138 58.60 25.81 10.60
C TYR A 138 58.87 24.59 9.72
N TYR A 139 57.85 24.12 9.01
CA TYR A 139 58.00 23.11 7.97
C TYR A 139 57.70 23.72 6.60
N THR A 140 58.64 23.65 5.66
CA THR A 140 58.43 24.14 4.28
C THR A 140 57.83 23.02 3.46
N VAL A 141 56.68 23.26 2.84
CA VAL A 141 56.05 22.27 1.96
C VAL A 141 56.94 22.09 0.71
N PRO A 142 57.45 20.87 0.44
CA PRO A 142 58.34 20.63 -0.69
C PRO A 142 57.59 20.75 -2.02
N SER A 143 58.34 20.85 -3.12
CA SER A 143 57.77 20.77 -4.48
C SER A 143 57.03 19.43 -4.65
N GLY A 144 55.80 19.49 -5.17
CA GLY A 144 54.93 18.31 -5.29
C GLY A 144 54.32 17.83 -3.95
N GLY A 145 54.48 18.60 -2.88
CA GLY A 145 53.95 18.32 -1.54
C GLY A 145 52.54 18.84 -1.27
N ASP A 146 51.84 19.38 -2.28
CA ASP A 146 50.48 19.88 -2.15
C ASP A 146 49.57 18.81 -1.54
N GLY A 147 48.92 19.13 -0.43
CA GLY A 147 47.90 18.25 0.13
C GLY A 147 47.57 18.49 1.59
N ILE A 148 46.90 17.51 2.18
CA ILE A 148 46.48 17.54 3.60
C ILE A 148 47.54 16.82 4.44
N TYR A 149 48.15 17.57 5.33
CA TYR A 149 49.07 17.07 6.34
C TYR A 149 48.31 16.74 7.62
N ARG A 150 48.74 15.71 8.35
CA ARG A 150 48.21 15.37 9.67
C ARG A 150 49.17 15.84 10.75
N VAL A 151 48.63 16.50 11.77
CA VAL A 151 49.35 16.93 12.96
C VAL A 151 48.88 16.10 14.14
N GLU A 152 49.82 15.63 14.95
CA GLU A 152 49.55 15.00 16.24
C GLU A 152 50.34 15.73 17.33
N PHE A 153 49.68 15.98 18.45
CA PHE A 153 50.29 16.57 19.64
C PHE A 153 50.45 15.50 20.72
N LEU A 154 51.66 15.41 21.28
CA LEU A 154 51.91 14.58 22.45
C LEU A 154 51.97 15.48 23.69
N ALA A 155 51.04 15.26 24.61
CA ALA A 155 51.01 15.92 25.91
C ALA A 155 52.13 15.39 26.82
N ARG A 156 52.41 16.07 27.94
CA ARG A 156 53.51 15.72 28.86
C ARG A 156 53.29 14.44 29.69
N GLY A 157 52.08 13.88 29.64
CA GLY A 157 51.71 12.65 30.33
C GLY A 157 50.40 12.08 29.81
N THR A 158 49.91 11.02 30.44
CA THR A 158 48.71 10.28 30.02
C THR A 158 47.55 10.33 31.02
N SER A 159 47.77 10.89 32.21
CA SER A 159 46.73 11.06 33.23
C SER A 159 45.72 12.12 32.82
N ASP A 160 44.48 11.94 33.27
CA ASP A 160 43.42 12.88 32.95
C ASP A 160 43.66 14.24 33.61
N PRO A 161 43.53 15.33 32.85
CA PRO A 161 43.65 16.67 33.40
C PRO A 161 42.36 17.10 34.13
N ASN A 162 42.47 17.68 35.32
CA ASN A 162 41.30 18.01 36.17
C ASN A 162 41.20 19.50 36.58
N VAL A 163 42.17 20.33 36.20
CA VAL A 163 42.26 21.73 36.63
C VAL A 163 41.29 22.60 35.84
N THR A 164 40.46 23.39 36.52
CA THR A 164 39.62 24.41 35.87
C THR A 164 40.39 25.71 35.73
N ILE A 165 40.40 26.28 34.51
CA ILE A 165 41.10 27.53 34.19
C ILE A 165 40.10 28.46 33.49
N LEU A 166 40.09 29.75 33.87
CA LEU A 166 39.27 30.75 33.16
C LEU A 166 39.85 31.01 31.76
N ALA A 167 38.99 31.24 30.78
CA ALA A 167 39.39 31.39 29.38
C ALA A 167 40.50 32.44 29.16
N ASP A 168 40.38 33.61 29.82
CA ASP A 168 41.34 34.71 29.69
C ASP A 168 42.40 34.77 30.81
N SER A 169 42.40 33.86 31.79
CA SER A 169 43.41 33.88 32.85
C SER A 169 44.78 33.41 32.37
N ASN A 170 45.81 33.79 33.12
CA ASN A 170 47.13 33.18 33.00
C ASN A 170 47.04 31.69 33.30
N TRP A 171 47.89 30.91 32.63
CA TRP A 171 47.98 29.46 32.77
C TRP A 171 49.43 29.02 32.77
N THR A 172 49.69 27.87 33.40
CA THR A 172 50.99 27.18 33.41
C THR A 172 50.75 25.75 32.97
N GLN A 173 51.41 25.30 31.91
CA GLN A 173 51.22 23.94 31.39
C GLN A 173 51.51 22.86 32.45
N GLY A 174 50.54 21.99 32.69
CA GLY A 174 50.66 20.83 33.60
C GLY A 174 51.37 19.62 32.97
N THR A 175 51.43 18.50 33.71
CA THR A 175 52.12 17.24 33.33
C THR A 175 51.18 16.10 32.92
N THR A 176 49.92 16.40 32.65
CA THR A 176 48.84 15.46 32.31
C THR A 176 48.70 15.29 30.79
N ALA A 177 47.63 14.62 30.34
CA ALA A 177 47.24 14.52 28.93
C ALA A 177 46.65 15.81 28.33
N GLY A 178 46.53 16.89 29.12
CA GLY A 178 45.92 18.15 28.67
C GLY A 178 46.94 19.14 28.09
N ILE A 179 46.62 19.75 26.94
CA ILE A 179 47.41 20.80 26.30
C ILE A 179 46.66 22.13 26.36
N PHE A 180 47.20 23.10 27.09
CA PHE A 180 46.50 24.34 27.42
C PHE A 180 46.45 25.35 26.28
N ALA A 181 47.47 25.34 25.41
CA ALA A 181 47.51 26.13 24.18
C ALA A 181 48.19 25.34 23.05
N TRP A 182 47.68 25.49 21.83
CA TRP A 182 48.21 24.84 20.63
C TRP A 182 47.96 25.73 19.41
N ASP A 183 48.80 25.57 18.41
CA ASP A 183 48.73 26.34 17.17
C ASP A 183 49.19 25.52 15.98
N ILE A 184 48.41 25.57 14.91
CA ILE A 184 48.81 25.11 13.58
C ILE A 184 48.45 26.25 12.65
N SER A 185 49.38 26.81 11.89
CA SER A 185 49.06 27.88 10.95
C SER A 185 49.82 27.68 9.64
N VAL A 186 49.37 28.35 8.57
CA VAL A 186 50.03 28.31 7.27
C VAL A 186 50.53 29.70 6.93
N ILE A 187 51.81 29.85 6.63
CA ILE A 187 52.40 31.08 6.10
C ILE A 187 52.44 30.97 4.57
N ASN A 188 52.05 32.05 3.89
CA ASN A 188 52.11 32.12 2.44
C ASN A 188 53.55 31.95 1.91
N ASN A 189 53.70 31.58 0.63
CA ASN A 189 55.01 31.34 0.01
C ASN A 189 55.95 32.57 0.08
N SER A 190 55.41 33.79 0.13
CA SER A 190 56.19 35.03 0.29
C SER A 190 56.67 35.31 1.72
N ASN A 191 56.28 34.50 2.71
CA ASN A 191 56.57 34.69 4.14
C ASN A 191 56.04 36.01 4.74
N THR A 192 55.00 36.58 4.15
CA THR A 192 54.49 37.92 4.53
C THR A 192 53.23 37.88 5.38
N ALA A 193 52.47 36.79 5.35
CA ALA A 193 51.20 36.67 6.05
C ALA A 193 50.82 35.21 6.34
N PHE A 194 50.00 35.03 7.37
CA PHE A 194 49.28 33.78 7.64
C PHE A 194 48.04 33.66 6.74
N ILE A 195 47.71 32.42 6.37
CA ILE A 195 46.52 32.06 5.60
C ILE A 195 45.55 31.35 6.57
N PRO A 196 44.47 32.01 7.03
CA PRO A 196 43.51 31.40 7.94
C PRO A 196 42.64 30.38 7.22
N GLY A 197 41.98 29.51 7.98
CA GLY A 197 40.95 28.60 7.46
C GLY A 197 41.54 27.40 6.74
N ARG A 198 42.78 27.04 7.05
CA ARG A 198 43.49 25.87 6.47
C ARG A 198 43.49 24.67 7.41
N VAL A 199 43.23 24.90 8.70
CA VAL A 199 43.30 23.87 9.74
C VAL A 199 41.91 23.43 10.16
N TYR A 200 41.71 22.12 10.20
CA TYR A 200 40.49 21.51 10.72
C TYR A 200 40.78 20.29 11.60
N ALA A 201 39.83 19.96 12.45
CA ALA A 201 39.73 18.70 13.17
C ALA A 201 38.49 17.93 12.72
N THR A 202 38.49 16.61 12.91
CA THR A 202 37.29 15.77 12.77
C THR A 202 36.67 15.43 14.14
N LEU A 203 37.44 15.65 15.21
CA LEU A 203 37.06 15.38 16.59
C LEU A 203 37.84 16.30 17.52
N LEU A 204 37.16 16.88 18.51
CA LEU A 204 37.78 17.60 19.62
C LEU A 204 37.47 16.88 20.93
N ASN A 205 38.50 16.28 21.52
CA ASN A 205 38.46 15.76 22.88
C ASN A 205 38.94 16.85 23.85
N LEU A 206 38.03 17.33 24.69
CA LEU A 206 38.24 18.53 25.49
C LEU A 206 37.85 18.27 26.95
N THR A 207 38.27 19.18 27.83
CA THR A 207 37.86 19.21 29.24
C THR A 207 37.95 20.63 29.78
N ASN A 208 36.97 21.00 30.61
CA ASN A 208 36.94 22.27 31.35
C ASN A 208 37.53 22.16 32.76
N GLY A 209 38.05 20.99 33.15
CA GLY A 209 38.37 20.66 34.54
C GLY A 209 37.13 20.36 35.39
N THR A 210 37.34 20.01 36.66
CA THR A 210 36.28 19.46 37.53
C THR A 210 35.75 20.42 38.59
N SER A 211 36.29 21.64 38.69
CA SER A 211 35.92 22.61 39.73
C SER A 211 34.81 23.54 39.27
N SER A 212 33.76 23.70 40.10
CA SER A 212 32.63 24.61 39.85
C SER A 212 32.02 24.49 38.43
N PRO A 213 31.69 23.27 37.95
CA PRO A 213 31.24 23.07 36.58
C PRO A 213 29.87 23.74 36.28
N ASN A 214 29.08 24.03 37.31
CA ASN A 214 27.77 24.64 37.17
C ASN A 214 27.79 26.18 37.04
N THR A 215 28.93 26.85 37.21
CA THR A 215 29.00 28.33 37.23
C THR A 215 29.40 28.95 35.90
N ASN A 216 30.08 28.20 35.02
CA ASN A 216 30.50 28.66 33.69
C ASN A 216 30.82 27.46 32.78
N GLY A 217 31.28 27.71 31.56
CA GLY A 217 31.66 26.66 30.62
C GLY A 217 32.47 27.16 29.43
N PHE A 218 32.63 26.30 28.44
CA PHE A 218 33.35 26.57 27.20
C PHE A 218 32.55 27.51 26.29
N ARG A 219 33.19 28.62 25.90
CA ARG A 219 32.59 29.66 25.03
C ARG A 219 33.32 29.79 23.69
N GLY A 220 34.12 28.80 23.32
CA GLY A 220 34.83 28.80 22.05
C GLY A 220 33.88 28.80 20.85
N ILE A 221 34.33 29.45 19.78
CA ILE A 221 33.61 29.47 18.50
C ILE A 221 34.42 28.64 17.52
N VAL A 222 33.75 27.74 16.81
CA VAL A 222 34.31 26.92 15.73
C VAL A 222 33.37 26.93 14.53
N TYR A 223 33.88 26.52 13.37
CA TYR A 223 33.14 26.53 12.11
C TYR A 223 33.07 25.12 11.52
N GLY A 224 31.86 24.58 11.43
CA GLY A 224 31.60 23.30 10.79
C GLY A 224 31.42 23.45 9.29
N LEU A 225 32.20 22.75 8.48
CA LEU A 225 32.03 22.67 7.03
C LEU A 225 31.43 21.30 6.67
N THR A 226 30.28 21.29 6.02
CA THR A 226 29.62 20.06 5.54
C THR A 226 30.23 19.58 4.23
N ASP A 227 30.05 18.30 3.89
CA ASP A 227 30.57 17.71 2.64
C ASP A 227 29.92 18.29 1.39
N ASP A 228 28.73 18.85 1.54
CA ASP A 228 28.05 19.58 0.47
C ASP A 228 28.26 21.10 0.53
N GLY A 229 29.23 21.58 1.30
CA GLY A 229 29.81 22.92 1.17
C GLY A 229 29.18 24.01 2.02
N PHE A 230 28.22 23.70 2.89
CA PHE A 230 27.63 24.69 3.80
C PHE A 230 28.49 24.86 5.05
N THR A 231 28.50 26.09 5.58
CA THR A 231 29.30 26.44 6.77
C THR A 231 28.38 26.83 7.91
N TYR A 232 28.59 26.20 9.06
CA TYR A 232 27.91 26.48 10.31
C TYR A 232 28.88 27.15 11.28
N ARG A 233 28.47 28.24 11.94
CA ARG A 233 29.17 28.81 13.08
C ARG A 233 28.59 28.20 14.36
N ILE A 234 29.43 27.53 15.13
CA ILE A 234 29.06 26.91 16.41
C ILE A 234 29.67 27.74 17.53
N ASN A 235 28.81 28.46 18.26
CA ASN A 235 29.17 29.15 19.49
C ASN A 235 28.67 28.33 20.69
N ASN A 236 29.63 27.71 21.37
CA ASN A 236 29.39 26.82 22.51
C ASN A 236 28.69 27.50 23.70
N ASN A 237 28.70 28.83 23.75
CA ASN A 237 27.90 29.67 24.65
C ASN A 237 27.93 29.28 26.15
N GLY A 238 29.00 28.63 26.61
CA GLY A 238 29.18 28.24 27.99
C GLY A 238 28.61 26.86 28.33
N ASN A 239 28.46 25.97 27.35
CA ASN A 239 28.28 24.54 27.63
C ASN A 239 29.45 24.01 28.47
N ASN A 240 29.20 23.08 29.36
CA ASN A 240 30.22 22.53 30.23
C ASN A 240 30.12 21.02 30.30
N GLY A 241 31.07 20.38 29.61
CA GLY A 241 31.48 19.01 29.81
C GLY A 241 32.69 19.02 30.73
N LEU A 242 32.66 18.31 31.85
CA LEU A 242 33.86 18.11 32.66
C LEU A 242 34.92 17.45 31.79
N TYR A 243 34.52 16.42 31.06
CA TYR A 243 35.32 15.72 30.06
C TYR A 243 34.41 15.36 28.90
N PHE A 244 34.68 15.85 27.70
CA PHE A 244 33.74 15.65 26.61
C PHE A 244 34.41 15.47 25.26
N SER A 245 33.66 14.85 24.36
CA SER A 245 33.99 14.72 22.95
C SER A 245 32.99 15.51 22.12
N PHE A 246 33.49 16.28 21.15
CA PHE A 246 32.69 17.02 20.19
C PHE A 246 33.14 16.72 18.77
N PHE A 247 32.20 16.31 17.92
CA PHE A 247 32.41 16.14 16.49
C PHE A 247 31.12 16.51 15.74
N ILE A 248 31.21 16.55 14.42
CA ILE A 248 30.05 16.82 13.56
C ILE A 248 29.99 15.79 12.42
N ASN A 249 28.79 15.35 12.06
CA ASN A 249 28.59 14.33 11.03
C ASN A 249 27.22 14.51 10.33
N ASN A 250 26.94 13.71 9.32
CA ASN A 250 25.73 13.83 8.50
C ASN A 250 24.49 13.10 9.07
N ASN A 251 24.65 12.24 10.08
CA ASN A 251 23.58 11.34 10.56
C ASN A 251 23.38 11.34 12.08
N GLY A 252 24.21 12.03 12.85
CA GLY A 252 24.23 11.95 14.31
C GLY A 252 24.50 10.53 14.78
N PHE A 253 23.61 10.04 15.64
CA PHE A 253 23.53 8.63 16.02
C PHE A 253 22.67 7.82 15.06
N ARG A 254 22.91 6.52 14.95
CA ARG A 254 22.32 5.67 13.91
C ARG A 254 21.83 4.32 14.41
N ASP A 255 20.98 3.70 13.59
CA ASP A 255 20.50 2.33 13.78
C ASP A 255 21.46 1.30 13.15
N SER A 256 21.14 0.01 13.29
CA SER A 256 21.93 -1.08 12.71
C SER A 256 21.91 -1.11 11.18
N GLN A 257 21.00 -0.37 10.55
CA GLN A 257 20.91 -0.16 9.10
C GLN A 257 21.67 1.09 8.62
N LEU A 258 22.45 1.72 9.50
CA LEU A 258 23.25 2.92 9.23
C LEU A 258 22.42 4.17 8.91
N LYS A 259 21.19 4.27 9.40
CA LYS A 259 20.34 5.45 9.22
C LYS A 259 20.29 6.29 10.49
N SER A 260 20.23 7.61 10.34
CA SER A 260 20.05 8.51 11.49
C SER A 260 18.80 8.15 12.29
N ILE A 261 18.93 8.09 13.61
CA ILE A 261 17.79 7.90 14.53
C ILE A 261 17.16 9.22 14.98
N TYR A 262 17.80 10.36 14.68
CA TYR A 262 17.36 11.71 15.10
C TYR A 262 17.05 11.81 16.60
N LYS A 263 17.96 11.31 17.43
CA LYS A 263 17.78 11.20 18.88
C LYS A 263 19.12 11.23 19.60
N SER A 264 19.12 11.80 20.80
CA SER A 264 20.19 11.61 21.77
C SER A 264 20.16 10.19 22.34
N LEU A 265 21.31 9.67 22.81
CA LEU A 265 21.43 8.34 23.42
C LEU A 265 21.61 8.40 24.93
N THR A 266 21.12 7.36 25.60
CA THR A 266 21.22 7.20 27.06
C THR A 266 22.57 6.68 27.55
N VAL A 267 23.51 6.45 26.62
CA VAL A 267 24.82 5.84 26.85
C VAL A 267 25.94 6.69 26.26
N THR A 268 27.17 6.48 26.73
CA THR A 268 28.41 7.08 26.18
C THR A 268 29.40 6.05 25.66
N ASN A 269 29.27 4.79 26.06
CA ASN A 269 30.05 3.67 25.50
C ASN A 269 29.52 3.30 24.10
N LEU A 270 29.88 4.12 23.13
CA LEU A 270 29.40 4.03 21.75
C LEU A 270 30.11 2.92 20.98
N SER A 271 29.33 2.12 20.28
CA SER A 271 29.82 1.12 19.34
C SER A 271 29.84 1.66 17.90
N SER A 272 30.44 0.88 17.00
CA SER A 272 30.40 1.19 15.56
C SER A 272 28.99 1.17 14.97
N THR A 273 28.00 0.57 15.62
CA THR A 273 26.60 0.67 15.15
C THR A 273 25.94 1.95 15.59
N ASP A 274 26.32 2.51 16.74
CA ASP A 274 25.64 3.69 17.31
C ASP A 274 26.04 4.98 16.59
N VAL A 275 27.28 5.07 16.09
CA VAL A 275 27.78 6.25 15.39
C VAL A 275 28.91 5.92 14.42
N HIS A 276 29.08 6.75 13.39
CA HIS A 276 30.28 6.69 12.55
C HIS A 276 31.49 7.21 13.35
N ASN A 277 32.53 6.38 13.47
CA ASN A 277 33.75 6.77 14.17
C ASN A 277 34.41 7.98 13.44
N PRO A 278 34.53 9.15 14.08
CA PRO A 278 35.04 10.37 13.46
C PRO A 278 36.54 10.35 13.12
N THR A 279 37.23 9.27 13.46
CA THR A 279 38.64 9.02 13.12
C THR A 279 38.81 8.04 11.95
N SER A 280 37.71 7.48 11.44
CA SER A 280 37.70 6.53 10.31
C SER A 280 37.47 7.24 8.97
N ALA A 281 37.63 6.51 7.88
CA ALA A 281 37.33 7.03 6.54
C ALA A 281 35.81 7.11 6.31
N ASP A 282 35.39 8.17 5.64
CA ASP A 282 34.00 8.38 5.21
C ASP A 282 33.50 7.20 4.35
N ILE A 283 32.22 6.85 4.50
CA ILE A 283 31.53 5.85 3.68
C ILE A 283 30.66 6.58 2.66
N ILE A 284 31.01 6.47 1.37
CA ILE A 284 30.25 7.09 0.27
C ILE A 284 29.28 6.05 -0.30
N SER A 285 27.99 6.24 -0.08
CA SER A 285 26.92 5.35 -0.55
C SER A 285 25.63 6.15 -0.80
N PRO A 286 24.86 5.86 -1.85
CA PRO A 286 23.60 6.58 -2.11
C PRO A 286 22.55 6.44 -1.00
N THR A 287 22.58 5.35 -0.23
CA THR A 287 21.52 5.02 0.76
C THR A 287 22.03 4.88 2.19
N THR A 288 23.34 4.77 2.38
CA THR A 288 23.97 4.52 3.68
C THR A 288 25.19 5.41 3.93
N GLN A 289 25.25 6.58 3.28
CA GLN A 289 26.38 7.53 3.40
C GLN A 289 26.71 7.87 4.85
N GLN A 290 27.97 7.77 5.26
CA GLN A 290 28.44 8.15 6.60
C GLN A 290 29.62 9.10 6.46
N ILE A 291 29.43 10.36 6.86
CA ILE A 291 30.43 11.41 6.67
C ILE A 291 30.74 12.07 7.99
N THR A 292 32.01 12.23 8.31
CA THR A 292 32.47 13.14 9.36
C THR A 292 32.81 14.50 8.76
N HIS A 293 32.11 15.52 9.22
CA HIS A 293 32.31 16.90 8.77
C HIS A 293 33.54 17.53 9.44
N LYS A 294 33.96 18.69 8.94
CA LYS A 294 35.24 19.31 9.32
C LYS A 294 35.01 20.49 10.25
N ILE A 295 35.72 20.53 11.38
CA ILE A 295 35.66 21.60 12.38
C ILE A 295 36.87 22.51 12.22
N PHE A 296 36.68 23.74 11.77
CA PHE A 296 37.71 24.76 11.64
C PHE A 296 37.69 25.74 12.82
N TYR A 297 38.86 26.29 13.17
CA TYR A 297 38.98 27.36 14.17
C TYR A 297 38.54 28.73 13.64
N THR A 298 38.78 28.95 12.35
CA THR A 298 38.41 30.16 11.61
C THR A 298 37.52 29.78 10.41
N LEU A 299 37.02 30.77 9.66
CA LEU A 299 36.22 30.47 8.48
C LEU A 299 37.07 29.69 7.44
N PRO A 300 36.54 28.61 6.83
CA PRO A 300 37.31 27.82 5.86
C PRO A 300 37.79 28.68 4.68
N ASP A 301 39.08 28.58 4.32
CA ASP A 301 39.69 29.37 3.25
C ASP A 301 38.88 29.23 1.95
N PRO A 302 38.44 30.33 1.30
CA PRO A 302 37.75 30.29 0.00
C PRO A 302 38.57 29.61 -1.11
N ASN A 303 39.89 29.48 -0.97
CA ASN A 303 40.80 28.86 -1.93
C ASN A 303 41.17 27.41 -1.60
N LEU A 304 40.45 26.74 -0.69
CA LEU A 304 40.54 25.29 -0.54
C LEU A 304 40.07 24.61 -1.84
N PRO A 305 40.74 23.56 -2.32
CA PRO A 305 40.23 22.76 -3.43
C PRO A 305 38.97 21.99 -3.02
N GLN A 306 38.26 21.39 -3.98
CA GLN A 306 37.09 20.55 -3.68
C GLN A 306 37.47 19.27 -2.92
N SER A 307 38.64 18.71 -3.19
CA SER A 307 39.22 17.56 -2.50
C SER A 307 40.73 17.60 -2.59
N SER A 308 41.40 16.78 -1.78
CA SER A 308 42.85 16.63 -1.82
C SER A 308 43.29 15.27 -1.30
N ILE A 309 44.44 14.80 -1.79
CA ILE A 309 45.21 13.73 -1.14
C ILE A 309 45.72 14.19 0.23
N GLY A 310 45.99 13.25 1.12
CA GLY A 310 46.46 13.58 2.45
C GLY A 310 46.74 12.41 3.39
N ALA A 311 47.38 12.72 4.51
CA ALA A 311 47.50 11.83 5.67
C ALA A 311 46.17 11.72 6.46
N VAL A 312 45.08 11.53 5.73
CA VAL A 312 43.72 11.34 6.27
C VAL A 312 43.34 9.87 6.18
N PRO A 313 42.36 9.39 6.97
CA PRO A 313 41.78 8.08 6.76
C PRO A 313 41.33 7.90 5.30
N GLY A 314 41.78 6.84 4.63
CA GLY A 314 41.51 6.59 3.21
C GLY A 314 42.43 7.31 2.21
N GLY A 315 43.39 8.12 2.66
CA GLY A 315 44.43 8.75 1.83
C GLY A 315 43.99 10.00 1.04
N SER A 316 42.71 10.32 1.03
CA SER A 316 42.16 11.56 0.46
C SER A 316 40.79 11.88 1.07
N THR A 317 40.37 13.14 1.03
CA THR A 317 39.02 13.56 1.46
C THR A 317 38.58 14.83 0.73
N TRP A 318 37.27 15.10 0.76
CA TRP A 318 36.69 16.36 0.30
C TRP A 318 37.18 17.53 1.18
N LEU A 319 37.16 18.76 0.66
CA LEU A 319 37.50 19.98 1.39
C LEU A 319 36.40 21.01 1.21
N LYS A 320 36.45 21.89 0.20
CA LYS A 320 35.42 22.92 -0.01
C LYS A 320 34.67 22.73 -1.32
N ILE A 321 33.48 22.14 -1.22
CA ILE A 321 32.56 21.95 -2.34
C ILE A 321 31.64 23.19 -2.44
N VAL A 322 31.19 23.52 -3.67
CA VAL A 322 30.27 24.65 -3.88
C VAL A 322 28.86 24.23 -3.43
N PRO A 323 28.23 24.95 -2.48
CA PRO A 323 26.94 24.57 -1.94
C PRO A 323 25.80 24.70 -2.95
N ILE A 324 25.06 23.60 -3.13
CA ILE A 324 23.86 23.52 -3.97
C ILE A 324 22.64 23.44 -3.05
N VAL A 325 21.80 24.47 -3.06
CA VAL A 325 20.53 24.45 -2.33
C VAL A 325 19.59 23.47 -3.04
N PRO A 326 18.95 22.52 -2.32
CA PRO A 326 18.05 21.58 -2.95
C PRO A 326 16.75 22.28 -3.37
N VAL A 327 16.25 21.95 -4.56
CA VAL A 327 15.08 22.60 -5.17
C VAL A 327 14.16 21.52 -5.74
N VAL A 328 12.86 21.67 -5.47
CA VAL A 328 11.80 20.86 -6.06
C VAL A 328 11.26 21.56 -7.30
N THR A 329 10.90 20.80 -8.33
CA THR A 329 10.12 21.30 -9.48
C THR A 329 9.12 20.23 -9.92
N GLN A 330 8.14 20.60 -10.75
CA GLN A 330 7.19 19.66 -11.39
C GLN A 330 6.42 18.76 -10.41
N VAL A 331 5.98 19.31 -9.27
CA VAL A 331 5.10 18.60 -8.34
C VAL A 331 3.80 18.24 -9.06
N SER A 332 3.40 16.97 -8.99
CA SER A 332 2.14 16.43 -9.52
C SER A 332 1.67 15.23 -8.71
N SER A 333 0.42 14.83 -8.86
CA SER A 333 -0.09 13.58 -8.30
C SER A 333 -0.86 12.76 -9.33
N GLN A 334 -0.76 11.45 -9.20
CA GLN A 334 -1.40 10.49 -10.08
C GLN A 334 -1.85 9.30 -9.24
N GLY A 335 -3.06 8.82 -9.42
CA GLY A 335 -3.49 7.54 -8.85
C GLY A 335 -2.55 6.40 -9.23
N VAL A 336 -2.50 5.36 -8.42
CA VAL A 336 -1.65 4.20 -8.66
C VAL A 336 -1.87 3.59 -10.04
N GLU A 337 -3.10 3.67 -10.56
CA GLU A 337 -3.52 3.09 -11.84
C GLU A 337 -3.53 4.14 -12.98
N GLY A 338 -2.90 5.31 -12.75
CA GLY A 338 -2.55 6.28 -13.78
C GLY A 338 -3.48 7.49 -13.91
N THR A 339 -4.55 7.58 -13.13
CA THR A 339 -5.54 8.66 -13.23
C THR A 339 -5.05 9.93 -12.51
N GLN A 340 -4.93 11.04 -13.24
CA GLN A 340 -4.47 12.31 -12.65
C GLN A 340 -5.51 12.86 -11.65
N GLY A 341 -5.05 13.26 -10.46
CA GLY A 341 -5.91 13.87 -9.43
C GLY A 341 -6.99 12.95 -8.82
N GLN A 342 -6.99 11.65 -9.12
CA GLN A 342 -7.91 10.67 -8.54
C GLN A 342 -7.13 9.55 -7.85
N ILE A 343 -7.62 9.08 -6.72
CA ILE A 343 -7.06 7.96 -5.97
C ILE A 343 -8.14 6.92 -5.66
N SER A 344 -7.72 5.66 -5.54
CA SER A 344 -8.52 4.58 -4.94
C SER A 344 -8.01 4.25 -3.53
N SER A 345 -8.51 3.17 -2.95
CA SER A 345 -7.96 2.54 -1.75
C SER A 345 -6.51 2.06 -1.91
N LYS A 346 -5.97 2.00 -3.13
CA LYS A 346 -4.53 1.77 -3.39
C LYS A 346 -3.67 3.03 -3.24
N GLY A 347 -4.31 4.21 -3.17
CA GLY A 347 -3.65 5.49 -3.07
C GLY A 347 -3.18 6.07 -4.41
N GLY A 348 -2.06 6.78 -4.37
CA GLY A 348 -1.48 7.48 -5.54
C GLY A 348 -0.01 7.80 -5.37
N TYR A 349 0.65 8.19 -6.45
CA TYR A 349 2.01 8.67 -6.48
C TYR A 349 2.07 10.20 -6.45
N ILE A 350 2.89 10.73 -5.55
CA ILE A 350 3.35 12.11 -5.59
C ILE A 350 4.65 12.16 -6.37
N LYS A 351 4.64 12.89 -7.49
CA LYS A 351 5.77 12.99 -8.42
C LYS A 351 6.37 14.37 -8.36
N PHE A 352 7.70 14.45 -8.44
CA PHE A 352 8.44 15.71 -8.46
C PHE A 352 9.86 15.50 -8.99
N ASN A 353 10.52 16.57 -9.40
CA ASN A 353 11.93 16.57 -9.75
C ASN A 353 12.77 17.21 -8.64
N SER A 354 13.94 16.64 -8.38
CA SER A 354 14.97 17.21 -7.52
C SER A 354 16.21 17.62 -8.31
N ASN A 355 16.83 18.75 -7.99
CA ASN A 355 18.11 19.14 -8.62
C ASN A 355 19.33 18.35 -8.11
N ARG A 356 19.21 17.63 -6.98
CA ARG A 356 20.28 16.81 -6.39
C ARG A 356 19.69 15.68 -5.51
N PRO A 357 20.46 14.65 -5.15
CA PRO A 357 20.03 13.74 -4.08
C PRO A 357 19.83 14.52 -2.77
N ALA A 358 18.70 14.31 -2.11
CA ALA A 358 18.30 15.05 -0.90
C ALA A 358 17.20 14.28 -0.15
N LYS A 359 17.05 14.53 1.16
CA LYS A 359 15.88 14.04 1.90
C LYS A 359 14.65 14.86 1.49
N TYR A 360 13.48 14.24 1.35
CA TYR A 360 12.22 14.93 1.07
C TYR A 360 11.28 14.88 2.27
N THR A 361 10.42 15.90 2.34
CA THR A 361 9.19 15.90 3.14
C THR A 361 8.05 16.26 2.21
N ILE A 362 7.04 15.40 2.14
CA ILE A 362 5.79 15.63 1.41
C ILE A 362 4.69 15.80 2.44
N ILE A 363 3.99 16.92 2.40
CA ILE A 363 2.83 17.21 3.25
C ILE A 363 1.60 17.19 2.36
N ILE A 364 0.62 16.35 2.72
CA ILE A 364 -0.69 16.31 2.06
C ILE A 364 -1.71 16.72 3.12
N LYS A 365 -2.39 17.84 2.92
CA LYS A 365 -3.39 18.36 3.87
C LYS A 365 -4.60 18.91 3.14
N SER A 366 -5.74 18.90 3.83
CA SER A 366 -6.94 19.61 3.38
C SER A 366 -6.68 21.12 3.36
N SER A 367 -7.05 21.79 2.27
CA SER A 367 -7.07 23.26 2.18
C SER A 367 -8.43 23.86 2.55
N ALA A 368 -9.46 23.04 2.79
CA ALA A 368 -10.75 23.49 3.30
C ALA A 368 -10.68 23.88 4.80
N ASN A 369 -11.58 24.78 5.23
CA ASN A 369 -11.77 25.17 6.62
C ASN A 369 -13.25 24.98 7.04
N PRO A 370 -13.58 24.06 7.97
CA PRO A 370 -12.67 23.14 8.66
C PRO A 370 -12.06 22.09 7.72
N ALA A 371 -10.93 21.50 8.12
CA ALA A 371 -10.24 20.49 7.32
C ALA A 371 -11.11 19.25 7.08
N THR A 372 -11.15 18.76 5.84
CA THR A 372 -11.95 17.56 5.48
C THR A 372 -11.24 16.24 5.75
N PHE A 373 -9.93 16.25 5.96
CA PHE A 373 -9.12 15.09 6.34
C PHE A 373 -7.85 15.52 7.10
N ALA A 374 -7.29 14.63 7.91
CA ALA A 374 -6.10 14.91 8.70
C ALA A 374 -4.83 14.99 7.82
N GLN A 375 -3.94 15.95 8.13
CA GLN A 375 -2.66 16.10 7.42
C GLN A 375 -1.81 14.83 7.52
N THR A 376 -1.32 14.34 6.38
CA THR A 376 -0.32 13.27 6.32
C THR A 376 1.06 13.83 5.94
N VAL A 377 2.11 13.19 6.44
CA VAL A 377 3.51 13.57 6.17
C VAL A 377 4.29 12.35 5.72
N LEU A 378 4.85 12.39 4.51
CA LEU A 378 5.75 11.36 3.98
C LEU A 378 7.18 11.89 3.99
N THR A 379 8.12 11.07 4.44
CA THR A 379 9.55 11.39 4.42
C THR A 379 10.34 10.29 3.73
N GLY A 380 11.50 10.63 3.19
CA GLY A 380 12.36 9.66 2.50
C GLY A 380 13.51 10.34 1.77
N PHE A 381 14.13 9.62 0.83
CA PHE A 381 15.21 10.13 0.01
C PHE A 381 14.76 10.30 -1.44
N ALA A 382 15.03 11.47 -2.00
CA ALA A 382 14.85 11.78 -3.40
C ALA A 382 16.16 11.52 -4.15
N ASN A 383 16.05 10.89 -5.32
CA ASN A 383 17.11 10.86 -6.32
C ASN A 383 17.17 12.22 -7.04
N GLN A 384 18.29 12.50 -7.69
CA GLN A 384 18.35 13.60 -8.65
C GLN A 384 17.39 13.34 -9.83
N ASN A 385 16.76 14.39 -10.33
CA ASN A 385 15.70 14.38 -11.34
C ASN A 385 14.40 13.76 -10.80
N ALA A 386 13.72 12.95 -11.61
CA ALA A 386 12.36 12.49 -11.34
C ALA A 386 12.26 11.53 -10.15
N ASN A 387 11.27 11.77 -9.30
CA ASN A 387 10.89 10.96 -8.15
C ASN A 387 9.39 10.63 -8.20
N SER A 388 9.01 9.47 -7.67
CA SER A 388 7.62 8.99 -7.61
C SER A 388 7.39 8.29 -6.28
N ILE A 389 6.74 8.98 -5.35
CA ILE A 389 6.57 8.53 -3.97
C ILE A 389 5.15 8.04 -3.75
N LEU A 390 5.00 6.78 -3.33
CA LEU A 390 3.68 6.20 -3.04
C LEU A 390 3.10 6.82 -1.77
N TRP A 391 1.87 7.32 -1.90
CA TRP A 391 0.95 7.62 -0.83
C TRP A 391 -0.14 6.56 -0.84
N ASP A 392 -0.47 5.98 0.30
CA ASP A 392 -1.42 4.87 0.44
C ASP A 392 -2.90 5.29 0.37
N GLY A 393 -3.19 6.58 0.12
CA GLY A 393 -4.54 7.11 0.04
C GLY A 393 -5.22 7.33 1.39
N LYS A 394 -4.48 7.20 2.50
CA LYS A 394 -4.97 7.44 3.85
C LYS A 394 -4.57 8.82 4.37
N ASP A 395 -5.38 9.36 5.26
CA ASP A 395 -5.10 10.61 5.94
C ASP A 395 -4.12 10.42 7.13
N GLY A 396 -3.78 11.52 7.81
CA GLY A 396 -2.88 11.49 8.97
C GLY A 396 -3.38 10.68 10.18
N ALA A 397 -4.66 10.30 10.21
CA ALA A 397 -5.25 9.44 11.23
C ALA A 397 -5.30 7.96 10.78
N GLY A 398 -4.72 7.64 9.61
CA GLY A 398 -4.73 6.31 9.02
C GLY A 398 -6.09 5.89 8.45
N GLN A 399 -7.00 6.84 8.21
CA GLN A 399 -8.31 6.57 7.64
C GLN A 399 -8.32 6.80 6.12
N PRO A 400 -9.01 5.96 5.33
CA PRO A 400 -9.20 6.24 3.90
C PRO A 400 -9.96 7.55 3.68
N LEU A 401 -9.65 8.25 2.59
CA LEU A 401 -10.41 9.44 2.21
C LEU A 401 -11.85 9.08 1.80
N PRO A 402 -12.88 9.77 2.35
CA PRO A 402 -14.27 9.48 2.01
C PRO A 402 -14.55 9.81 0.55
N ALA A 403 -15.58 9.18 -0.03
CA ALA A 403 -15.97 9.44 -1.42
C ALA A 403 -16.30 10.93 -1.64
N GLY A 404 -15.72 11.52 -2.68
CA GLY A 404 -15.92 12.93 -3.00
C GLY A 404 -14.68 13.61 -3.58
N THR A 405 -14.80 14.93 -3.78
CA THR A 405 -13.69 15.79 -4.19
C THR A 405 -13.19 16.57 -2.99
N HIS A 406 -11.91 16.39 -2.65
CA HIS A 406 -11.25 17.02 -1.51
C HIS A 406 -10.31 18.11 -2.00
N GLN A 407 -10.52 19.34 -1.57
CA GLN A 407 -9.55 20.41 -1.81
C GLN A 407 -8.31 20.14 -0.96
N ALA A 408 -7.17 19.93 -1.61
CA ALA A 408 -5.92 19.59 -0.94
C ALA A 408 -4.76 20.47 -1.39
N GLU A 409 -3.76 20.55 -0.53
CA GLU A 409 -2.44 21.09 -0.85
C GLU A 409 -1.41 19.98 -0.70
N ILE A 410 -0.68 19.71 -1.77
CA ILE A 410 0.49 18.82 -1.76
C ILE A 410 1.72 19.72 -1.76
N SER A 411 2.45 19.71 -0.65
CA SER A 411 3.68 20.48 -0.51
C SER A 411 4.87 19.55 -0.44
N VAL A 412 5.87 19.78 -1.28
CA VAL A 412 7.11 19.01 -1.30
C VAL A 412 8.26 19.95 -0.97
N GLN A 413 9.07 19.57 0.01
CA GLN A 413 10.27 20.29 0.39
C GLN A 413 11.44 19.32 0.48
N LEU A 414 12.59 19.75 -0.03
CA LEU A 414 13.83 19.00 0.11
C LEU A 414 14.70 19.58 1.22
N GLN A 415 15.49 18.71 1.82
CA GLN A 415 16.45 19.02 2.86
C GLN A 415 17.86 18.63 2.38
N GLY A 416 18.81 19.53 2.57
CA GLY A 416 20.23 19.33 2.27
C GLY A 416 21.10 19.85 3.42
N ALA A 417 22.42 19.72 3.31
CA ALA A 417 23.37 20.18 4.32
C ALA A 417 23.03 19.73 5.75
N GLU A 418 22.55 18.50 5.86
CA GLU A 418 22.19 17.96 7.16
C GLU A 418 23.45 17.73 7.98
N VAL A 419 23.45 18.32 9.17
CA VAL A 419 24.57 18.27 10.10
C VAL A 419 24.04 18.01 11.49
N HIS A 420 24.69 17.08 12.16
CA HIS A 420 24.49 16.75 13.55
C HIS A 420 25.71 17.19 14.35
N PHE A 421 25.47 17.54 15.61
CA PHE A 421 26.45 18.04 16.57
C PHE A 421 26.51 17.15 17.81
N PRO A 422 26.99 15.89 17.71
CA PRO A 422 27.18 15.03 18.87
C PRO A 422 28.11 15.64 19.92
N TYR A 423 27.59 15.77 21.14
CA TYR A 423 28.35 16.02 22.36
C TYR A 423 28.24 14.81 23.28
N ILE A 424 29.38 14.20 23.59
CA ILE A 424 29.44 13.03 24.49
C ILE A 424 29.84 13.52 25.87
N ASP A 425 29.04 13.16 26.87
CA ASP A 425 29.27 13.46 28.28
C ASP A 425 29.34 14.98 28.57
N MET A 426 28.25 15.68 28.23
CA MET A 426 28.11 17.13 28.41
C MET A 426 27.09 17.41 29.51
N GLU A 427 27.55 17.59 30.74
CA GLU A 427 26.66 17.68 31.92
C GLU A 427 25.76 18.92 31.84
N TYR A 428 26.28 20.04 31.31
CA TYR A 428 25.57 21.33 31.29
C TYR A 428 25.53 21.96 29.90
N ASN A 429 24.35 22.42 29.47
CA ASN A 429 24.18 23.34 28.35
C ASN A 429 23.21 24.47 28.72
N GLN A 430 23.52 25.15 29.82
CA GLN A 430 22.56 26.03 30.52
C GLN A 430 22.11 27.24 29.69
N ASN A 431 22.95 27.74 28.78
CA ASN A 431 22.63 28.88 27.92
C ASN A 431 22.20 28.46 26.50
N GLY A 432 22.27 27.17 26.18
CA GLY A 432 22.05 26.64 24.84
C GLY A 432 23.21 26.96 23.89
N THR A 433 23.58 25.98 23.06
CA THR A 433 24.62 26.14 22.03
C THR A 433 24.02 26.89 20.83
N ILE A 434 24.65 27.98 20.43
CA ILE A 434 24.18 28.80 19.30
C ILE A 434 24.78 28.23 18.02
N ILE A 435 23.93 27.78 17.10
CA ILE A 435 24.31 27.16 15.84
C ILE A 435 23.69 27.98 14.71
N ASP A 436 24.55 28.67 13.97
CA ASP A 436 24.14 29.51 12.85
C ASP A 436 24.60 28.90 11.53
N LEU A 437 23.67 28.59 10.65
CA LEU A 437 23.97 28.39 9.24
C LEU A 437 24.34 29.75 8.62
N LEU A 438 25.54 29.85 8.06
CA LEU A 438 26.01 31.07 7.41
C LEU A 438 25.52 31.13 5.96
N ASN A 439 25.27 32.34 5.45
CA ASN A 439 24.85 32.53 4.07
C ASN A 439 25.96 32.09 3.12
N LYS A 440 25.61 31.25 2.14
CA LYS A 440 26.57 30.65 1.20
C LYS A 440 27.34 31.64 0.32
N ASN A 441 26.77 32.83 0.08
CA ASN A 441 27.38 33.89 -0.75
C ASN A 441 28.10 34.93 0.11
N ASP A 442 27.69 35.10 1.37
CA ASP A 442 28.30 36.02 2.34
C ASP A 442 28.33 35.38 3.73
N LEU A 443 29.47 34.75 4.07
CA LEU A 443 29.66 34.05 5.34
C LEU A 443 29.63 34.97 6.58
N SER A 444 29.51 36.30 6.41
CA SER A 444 29.28 37.23 7.53
C SER A 444 27.82 37.25 7.99
N GLN A 445 26.89 36.84 7.14
CA GLN A 445 25.45 36.84 7.41
C GLN A 445 24.97 35.46 7.90
N VAL A 446 23.95 35.48 8.76
CA VAL A 446 23.26 34.27 9.23
C VAL A 446 22.06 34.02 8.32
N GLU A 447 22.01 32.86 7.70
CA GLU A 447 20.87 32.41 6.88
C GLU A 447 19.77 31.81 7.76
N SER A 448 20.15 31.01 8.75
CA SER A 448 19.23 30.34 9.68
C SER A 448 19.94 30.00 10.99
N SER A 449 19.18 29.99 12.08
CA SER A 449 19.64 29.48 13.40
C SER A 449 18.69 28.40 13.93
N MET A 450 17.96 27.71 13.04
CA MET A 450 17.00 26.68 13.45
C MET A 450 17.70 25.37 13.79
N VAL A 451 17.41 24.84 14.97
CA VAL A 451 17.92 23.56 15.46
C VAL A 451 16.79 22.64 15.91
N TYR A 452 17.10 21.35 15.96
CA TYR A 452 16.22 20.25 16.31
C TYR A 452 16.95 19.29 17.26
N TRP A 453 16.20 18.60 18.12
CA TRP A 453 16.70 17.57 19.03
C TRP A 453 15.57 16.63 19.48
N ASN A 454 15.91 15.47 20.03
CA ASN A 454 14.94 14.55 20.62
C ASN A 454 15.57 13.70 21.73
N ASP A 455 15.13 13.95 22.97
CA ASP A 455 15.63 13.34 24.20
C ASP A 455 14.53 12.60 24.96
N VAL A 456 13.44 12.21 24.29
CA VAL A 456 12.33 11.51 24.95
C VAL A 456 12.78 10.25 25.70
N ASP A 457 13.83 9.60 25.20
CA ASP A 457 14.38 8.37 25.77
C ASP A 457 15.33 8.64 26.96
N ILE A 458 15.81 9.88 27.16
CA ILE A 458 16.64 10.24 28.31
C ILE A 458 15.76 10.39 29.55
N PRO A 459 16.00 9.66 30.66
CA PRO A 459 15.21 9.81 31.88
C PRO A 459 15.26 11.22 32.45
N ASN A 460 14.16 11.67 33.07
CA ASN A 460 14.16 12.94 33.77
C ASN A 460 15.09 12.87 34.99
N VAL A 461 15.82 13.95 35.25
CA VAL A 461 16.69 14.10 36.42
C VAL A 461 16.08 15.07 37.43
N SER A 462 16.57 15.00 38.67
CA SER A 462 16.22 15.92 39.76
C SER A 462 17.30 16.98 40.03
N ASN A 463 18.53 16.77 39.53
CA ASN A 463 19.65 17.71 39.70
C ASN A 463 19.84 18.57 38.44
N GLY A 464 19.10 19.66 38.38
CA GLY A 464 19.07 20.59 37.24
C GLY A 464 17.92 20.32 36.27
N SER A 465 17.73 21.20 35.29
CA SER A 465 16.63 21.09 34.33
C SER A 465 16.86 19.99 33.30
N ASN A 466 15.78 19.29 32.92
CA ASN A 466 15.74 18.50 31.69
C ASN A 466 15.73 19.43 30.47
N SER A 467 15.92 18.88 29.27
CA SER A 467 15.64 19.63 28.03
C SER A 467 14.16 19.96 27.90
N LEU A 468 13.85 21.15 27.40
CA LEU A 468 12.46 21.60 27.19
C LEU A 468 12.33 22.32 25.83
N PRO A 469 11.44 21.86 24.93
CA PRO A 469 10.76 20.56 24.97
C PRO A 469 11.77 19.40 24.93
N LYS A 470 11.40 18.21 25.43
CA LYS A 470 12.22 17.00 25.25
C LYS A 470 12.21 16.48 23.81
N ASN A 471 11.18 16.82 23.03
CA ASN A 471 11.10 16.47 21.61
C ASN A 471 10.87 17.74 20.80
N ASN A 472 11.92 18.17 20.08
CA ASN A 472 11.87 19.24 19.10
C ASN A 472 12.19 18.70 17.69
N SER A 473 11.82 17.45 17.41
CA SER A 473 12.11 16.82 16.12
C SER A 473 11.17 17.32 15.02
N HIS A 474 11.72 17.46 13.82
CA HIS A 474 10.96 17.72 12.59
C HIS A 474 10.10 16.52 12.14
N LEU A 475 10.27 15.36 12.77
CA LEU A 475 9.54 14.14 12.46
C LEU A 475 8.23 14.02 13.27
N PRO A 476 7.26 13.22 12.80
CA PRO A 476 6.07 12.87 13.56
C PRO A 476 6.42 12.25 14.94
N PRO A 477 5.56 12.41 15.96
CA PRO A 477 4.28 13.12 15.91
C PRO A 477 4.39 14.65 16.05
N ILE A 478 5.55 15.18 16.47
CA ILE A 478 5.71 16.60 16.79
C ILE A 478 5.72 17.48 15.54
N ASN A 479 6.37 17.04 14.47
CA ASN A 479 6.51 17.80 13.22
C ASN A 479 7.00 19.25 13.46
N SER A 480 8.01 19.41 14.33
CA SER A 480 8.51 20.73 14.73
C SER A 480 9.01 21.51 13.52
N THR A 481 8.74 22.82 13.50
CA THR A 481 9.35 23.74 12.53
C THR A 481 10.81 24.06 12.88
N GLY A 482 11.27 23.70 14.07
CA GLY A 482 12.59 24.00 14.63
C GLY A 482 12.51 25.15 15.63
N ILE A 483 13.53 25.25 16.49
CA ILE A 483 13.63 26.35 17.46
C ILE A 483 14.89 27.15 17.17
N ASN A 484 14.82 28.48 17.30
CA ASN A 484 15.98 29.35 17.13
C ASN A 484 17.00 29.08 18.25
N SER A 485 18.23 28.71 17.89
CA SER A 485 19.29 28.39 18.86
C SER A 485 19.69 29.56 19.75
N ASN A 486 19.44 30.81 19.33
CA ASN A 486 19.65 32.00 20.16
C ASN A 486 18.61 32.10 21.29
N SER A 487 17.45 31.48 21.13
CA SER A 487 16.41 31.41 22.16
C SER A 487 16.51 30.13 22.99
N ASN A 488 16.80 29.01 22.35
CA ASN A 488 16.97 27.71 22.99
C ASN A 488 17.84 26.82 22.10
N GLY A 489 19.15 26.87 22.33
CA GLY A 489 20.15 26.03 21.68
C GLY A 489 20.27 24.66 22.33
N HIS A 490 19.12 24.00 22.53
CA HIS A 490 18.98 22.73 23.24
C HIS A 490 19.44 22.86 24.72
N ILE A 491 18.71 23.61 25.54
CA ILE A 491 19.11 23.93 26.93
C ILE A 491 18.86 22.75 27.88
N TRP A 492 19.82 22.40 28.74
CA TRP A 492 19.65 21.51 29.89
C TRP A 492 20.61 21.84 31.05
N GLY A 493 20.36 21.26 32.22
CA GLY A 493 21.23 21.38 33.41
C GLY A 493 21.10 22.71 34.15
N VAL A 494 20.11 23.55 33.83
CA VAL A 494 19.88 24.84 34.50
C VAL A 494 19.58 24.59 35.98
N ASN A 495 20.19 25.38 36.88
CA ASN A 495 20.12 25.23 38.34
C ASN A 495 20.67 23.90 38.89
N GLY A 496 21.32 23.07 38.08
CA GLY A 496 22.02 21.88 38.55
C GLY A 496 23.30 22.23 39.30
N THR A 497 23.81 21.31 40.10
CA THR A 497 25.05 21.49 40.89
C THR A 497 25.88 20.20 40.93
N GLY A 498 27.19 20.33 41.18
CA GLY A 498 28.09 19.18 41.30
C GLY A 498 28.64 18.69 39.97
N THR A 499 29.18 17.47 39.95
CA THR A 499 29.94 16.89 38.83
C THR A 499 29.25 15.66 38.24
N GLY A 500 27.92 15.57 38.37
CA GLY A 500 27.16 14.39 37.97
C GLY A 500 25.68 14.47 38.37
N GLY A 501 24.87 13.61 37.76
CA GLY A 501 23.42 13.54 37.91
C GLY A 501 22.64 14.60 37.13
N GLN A 502 23.31 15.38 36.28
CA GLN A 502 22.65 16.31 35.35
C GLN A 502 22.03 15.56 34.18
N PHE A 503 21.18 16.25 33.41
CA PHE A 503 20.46 15.63 32.29
C PHE A 503 21.39 15.05 31.21
N GLY A 504 22.53 15.71 30.92
CA GLY A 504 23.51 15.24 29.93
C GLY A 504 24.66 14.41 30.51
N ASP A 505 24.66 14.14 31.82
CA ASP A 505 25.67 13.33 32.51
C ASP A 505 25.62 11.88 32.02
N GLN A 506 26.74 11.35 31.52
CA GLN A 506 26.84 10.04 30.87
C GLN A 506 25.80 9.85 29.77
N LYS A 507 25.58 10.88 28.93
CA LYS A 507 24.70 10.83 27.76
C LYS A 507 25.44 11.25 26.50
N SER A 508 24.95 10.79 25.37
CA SER A 508 25.39 11.28 24.06
C SER A 508 24.31 12.17 23.49
N MET A 509 24.50 13.48 23.63
CA MET A 509 23.52 14.50 23.28
C MET A 509 23.66 14.87 21.80
N ASP A 510 22.55 14.82 21.06
CA ASP A 510 22.52 15.22 19.66
C ASP A 510 21.72 16.49 19.47
N THR A 511 22.20 17.34 18.59
CA THR A 511 21.48 18.50 18.07
C THR A 511 21.75 18.53 16.59
N TRP A 512 20.75 18.83 15.78
CA TRP A 512 20.95 18.87 14.34
C TRP A 512 20.28 20.06 13.69
N ALA A 513 20.80 20.39 12.52
CA ALA A 513 20.30 21.42 11.64
C ALA A 513 20.44 20.96 10.19
N PHE A 514 19.68 21.57 9.30
CA PHE A 514 19.73 21.29 7.88
C PHE A 514 19.21 22.50 7.08
N VAL A 515 19.61 22.56 5.81
CA VAL A 515 19.12 23.55 4.85
C VAL A 515 17.82 23.05 4.26
N LYS A 516 16.75 23.82 4.45
CA LYS A 516 15.48 23.59 3.76
C LYS A 516 15.50 24.31 2.42
N GLY A 517 15.26 23.56 1.35
CA GLY A 517 14.97 24.14 0.04
C GLY A 517 13.65 24.92 0.05
N PRO A 518 13.37 25.72 -1.00
CA PRO A 518 12.04 26.28 -1.19
C PRO A 518 11.01 25.15 -1.21
N MET A 519 9.88 25.36 -0.53
CA MET A 519 8.76 24.44 -0.55
C MET A 519 7.96 24.70 -1.83
N GLU A 520 7.75 23.67 -2.63
CA GLU A 520 6.87 23.73 -3.78
C GLU A 520 5.50 23.17 -3.39
N THR A 521 4.47 24.00 -3.55
CA THR A 521 3.09 23.64 -3.20
C THR A 521 2.22 23.60 -4.45
N LEU A 522 1.57 22.46 -4.65
CA LEU A 522 0.55 22.26 -5.67
C LEU A 522 -0.83 22.22 -5.01
N PRO A 523 -1.68 23.25 -5.20
CA PRO A 523 -3.11 23.16 -4.91
C PRO A 523 -3.73 22.18 -5.90
N LEU A 524 -4.36 21.12 -5.40
CA LEU A 524 -4.99 20.11 -6.24
C LEU A 524 -6.24 19.55 -5.56
N ALA A 525 -7.30 19.42 -6.34
CA ALA A 525 -8.46 18.65 -5.92
C ALA A 525 -8.16 17.16 -6.04
N ILE A 526 -8.16 16.44 -4.91
CA ILE A 526 -8.00 14.99 -4.88
C ILE A 526 -9.39 14.36 -4.90
N VAL A 527 -9.69 13.59 -5.94
CA VAL A 527 -10.95 12.88 -6.07
C VAL A 527 -10.80 11.47 -5.52
N SER A 528 -11.59 11.11 -4.51
CA SER A 528 -11.76 9.73 -4.05
C SER A 528 -13.08 9.21 -4.60
N ARG A 529 -13.03 8.16 -5.43
CA ARG A 529 -14.23 7.50 -5.97
C ARG A 529 -14.39 6.12 -5.36
N ILE A 530 -15.59 5.86 -4.84
CA ILE A 530 -15.99 4.55 -4.31
C ILE A 530 -17.29 4.15 -5.00
N ALA A 531 -17.27 3.08 -5.79
CA ALA A 531 -18.43 2.52 -6.49
C ALA A 531 -18.50 1.02 -6.22
N ASP A 532 -19.52 0.59 -5.48
CA ASP A 532 -19.83 -0.82 -5.19
C ASP A 532 -20.59 -1.44 -6.37
N LEU A 533 -19.86 -2.15 -7.24
CA LEU A 533 -20.39 -2.66 -8.51
C LEU A 533 -20.75 -4.13 -8.38
N LYS A 534 -22.01 -4.49 -8.61
CA LYS A 534 -22.46 -5.88 -8.46
C LYS A 534 -23.19 -6.42 -9.66
N ILE A 535 -23.15 -7.74 -9.83
CA ILE A 535 -24.16 -8.45 -10.61
C ILE A 535 -25.28 -8.83 -9.64
N SER A 536 -26.42 -8.14 -9.70
CA SER A 536 -27.53 -8.37 -8.77
C SER A 536 -28.40 -9.56 -9.16
N GLN A 537 -28.44 -9.91 -10.45
CA GLN A 537 -29.21 -11.04 -10.95
C GLN A 537 -28.51 -11.71 -12.14
N LEU A 538 -28.59 -13.05 -12.17
CA LEU A 538 -28.29 -13.88 -13.34
C LEU A 538 -29.26 -15.08 -13.35
N THR A 539 -30.25 -15.06 -14.23
CA THR A 539 -31.26 -16.11 -14.38
C THR A 539 -31.41 -16.52 -15.85
N ALA A 540 -32.03 -17.66 -16.11
CA ALA A 540 -32.35 -18.12 -17.47
C ALA A 540 -33.81 -18.59 -17.59
N ASP A 541 -34.31 -18.66 -18.81
CA ASP A 541 -35.66 -19.16 -19.14
C ASP A 541 -35.77 -20.70 -19.15
N LYS A 542 -34.64 -21.40 -19.03
CA LYS A 542 -34.55 -22.87 -19.07
C LYS A 542 -33.69 -23.39 -17.93
N ASN A 543 -34.02 -24.59 -17.45
CA ASN A 543 -33.29 -25.31 -16.39
C ASN A 543 -32.52 -26.54 -16.91
N TYR A 544 -32.82 -26.97 -18.15
CA TYR A 544 -32.18 -28.08 -18.85
C TYR A 544 -32.02 -27.71 -20.33
N LEU A 545 -31.00 -28.26 -20.96
CA LEU A 545 -30.62 -27.91 -22.34
C LEU A 545 -30.56 -29.15 -23.23
N VAL A 546 -31.22 -29.10 -24.39
CA VAL A 546 -31.07 -30.09 -25.46
C VAL A 546 -30.54 -29.44 -26.75
N PRO A 547 -29.91 -30.19 -27.67
CA PRO A 547 -29.46 -29.64 -28.94
C PRO A 547 -30.58 -28.93 -29.71
N GLY A 548 -30.29 -27.74 -30.22
CA GLY A 548 -31.24 -26.91 -30.96
C GLY A 548 -32.05 -25.93 -30.10
N ASP A 549 -31.96 -26.01 -28.77
CA ASP A 549 -32.56 -25.03 -27.88
C ASP A 549 -31.99 -23.62 -28.10
N VAL A 550 -32.85 -22.61 -28.05
CA VAL A 550 -32.43 -21.24 -27.74
C VAL A 550 -32.66 -21.01 -26.26
N ILE A 551 -31.60 -20.65 -25.52
CA ILE A 551 -31.65 -20.26 -24.12
C ILE A 551 -31.52 -18.74 -24.01
N THR A 552 -32.35 -18.14 -23.16
CA THR A 552 -32.36 -16.70 -22.86
C THR A 552 -31.91 -16.45 -21.42
N PHE A 553 -30.88 -15.61 -21.27
CA PHE A 553 -30.36 -15.15 -19.99
C PHE A 553 -30.84 -13.73 -19.67
N PHE A 554 -31.19 -13.50 -18.42
CA PHE A 554 -31.51 -12.19 -17.87
C PHE A 554 -30.46 -11.84 -16.82
N VAL A 555 -29.67 -10.81 -17.10
CA VAL A 555 -28.58 -10.33 -16.24
C VAL A 555 -28.91 -8.94 -15.75
N LYS A 556 -28.65 -8.64 -14.48
CA LYS A 556 -28.71 -7.28 -13.95
C LYS A 556 -27.37 -6.89 -13.33
N ALA A 557 -26.90 -5.69 -13.68
CA ALA A 557 -25.70 -5.09 -13.09
C ALA A 557 -26.09 -3.78 -12.40
N LYS A 558 -25.51 -3.52 -11.22
CA LYS A 558 -25.88 -2.39 -10.37
C LYS A 558 -24.65 -1.70 -9.79
N ASN A 559 -24.74 -0.39 -9.58
CA ASN A 559 -23.81 0.38 -8.75
C ASN A 559 -24.55 0.80 -7.46
N ASP A 560 -24.19 0.22 -6.31
CA ASP A 560 -24.77 0.60 -5.00
C ASP A 560 -24.18 1.91 -4.45
N GLY A 561 -23.14 2.46 -5.10
CA GLY A 561 -22.56 3.75 -4.79
C GLY A 561 -21.42 3.69 -3.77
N PRO A 562 -21.12 4.81 -3.07
CA PRO A 562 -21.81 6.11 -3.16
C PRO A 562 -21.46 6.95 -4.42
N SER A 563 -20.42 6.59 -5.16
CA SER A 563 -19.98 7.34 -6.35
C SER A 563 -20.58 6.77 -7.63
N SER A 564 -20.72 7.61 -8.64
CA SER A 564 -20.97 7.15 -10.02
C SER A 564 -19.69 6.59 -10.64
N VAL A 565 -19.81 5.67 -11.58
CA VAL A 565 -18.69 5.15 -12.38
C VAL A 565 -18.96 5.36 -13.87
N THR A 566 -17.90 5.62 -14.63
CA THR A 566 -17.95 5.75 -16.09
C THR A 566 -16.96 4.78 -16.71
N GLY A 567 -17.36 4.06 -17.75
CA GLY A 567 -16.51 3.13 -18.48
C GLY A 567 -16.25 1.79 -17.76
N SER A 568 -17.06 1.41 -16.78
CA SER A 568 -16.93 0.12 -16.07
C SER A 568 -17.16 -1.04 -17.02
N LYS A 569 -16.28 -2.04 -17.01
CA LYS A 569 -16.35 -3.13 -18.00
C LYS A 569 -17.31 -4.22 -17.53
N PHE A 570 -18.37 -4.46 -18.30
CA PHE A 570 -19.25 -5.62 -18.13
C PHE A 570 -18.78 -6.78 -19.01
N THR A 571 -18.92 -8.01 -18.50
CA THR A 571 -18.60 -9.25 -19.23
C THR A 571 -19.67 -10.32 -19.01
N PHE A 572 -19.98 -11.08 -20.06
CA PHE A 572 -20.77 -12.31 -19.99
C PHE A 572 -20.07 -13.42 -20.78
N VAL A 573 -19.55 -14.42 -20.09
CA VAL A 573 -18.74 -15.51 -20.65
C VAL A 573 -19.58 -16.77 -20.81
N ASN A 574 -19.52 -17.39 -21.98
CA ASN A 574 -20.18 -18.67 -22.28
C ASN A 574 -19.18 -19.82 -22.49
N PRO A 575 -19.56 -21.07 -22.18
CA PRO A 575 -18.74 -22.24 -22.45
C PRO A 575 -18.79 -22.61 -23.95
N VAL A 576 -17.98 -23.59 -24.35
CA VAL A 576 -17.95 -24.11 -25.72
C VAL A 576 -19.30 -24.76 -26.09
N GLY A 577 -19.65 -24.71 -27.38
CA GLY A 577 -20.88 -25.34 -27.88
C GLY A 577 -22.15 -24.49 -27.78
N PHE A 578 -22.02 -23.19 -27.51
CA PHE A 578 -23.10 -22.21 -27.57
C PHE A 578 -22.82 -21.17 -28.66
N THR A 579 -23.74 -21.00 -29.60
CA THR A 579 -23.63 -20.00 -30.68
C THR A 579 -24.41 -18.74 -30.30
N PRO A 580 -23.78 -17.55 -30.26
CA PRO A 580 -24.47 -16.30 -29.93
C PRO A 580 -25.61 -16.01 -30.93
N GLN A 581 -26.77 -15.59 -30.44
CA GLN A 581 -27.92 -15.21 -31.28
C GLN A 581 -28.19 -13.69 -31.20
N SER A 582 -28.46 -13.18 -30.00
CA SER A 582 -28.75 -11.76 -29.79
C SER A 582 -28.36 -11.33 -28.37
N VAL A 583 -28.03 -10.06 -28.21
CA VAL A 583 -27.92 -9.41 -26.91
C VAL A 583 -28.67 -8.08 -26.96
N VAL A 584 -29.46 -7.78 -25.91
CA VAL A 584 -30.21 -6.53 -25.78
C VAL A 584 -29.85 -5.89 -24.45
N PHE A 585 -29.30 -4.68 -24.50
CA PHE A 585 -29.07 -3.82 -23.35
C PHE A 585 -30.36 -3.05 -23.00
N ASP A 586 -30.66 -2.94 -21.71
CA ASP A 586 -31.74 -2.13 -21.16
C ASP A 586 -31.19 -1.27 -20.02
N GLY A 587 -30.98 0.02 -20.29
CA GLY A 587 -30.46 0.97 -19.30
C GLY A 587 -31.43 1.34 -18.18
N LYS A 588 -32.66 0.82 -18.19
CA LYS A 588 -33.71 1.04 -17.16
C LYS A 588 -33.93 2.51 -16.78
N GLY A 589 -33.60 3.43 -17.69
CA GLY A 589 -33.73 4.88 -17.50
C GLY A 589 -32.65 5.55 -16.65
N CYS A 590 -31.61 4.84 -16.19
CA CYS A 590 -30.55 5.42 -15.36
C CYS A 590 -29.12 5.20 -15.87
N GLY A 591 -28.83 4.12 -16.58
CA GLY A 591 -27.48 3.76 -17.02
C GLY A 591 -27.36 3.68 -18.54
N SER A 592 -26.13 3.72 -19.04
CA SER A 592 -25.87 3.67 -20.49
C SER A 592 -24.62 2.86 -20.83
N GLU A 593 -24.52 2.41 -22.07
CA GLU A 593 -23.31 1.82 -22.62
C GLU A 593 -22.44 2.93 -23.24
N SER A 594 -21.30 3.25 -22.63
CA SER A 594 -20.28 4.10 -23.25
C SER A 594 -19.54 3.38 -24.37
N VAL A 595 -19.52 2.04 -24.33
CA VAL A 595 -19.17 1.17 -25.47
C VAL A 595 -20.23 0.08 -25.54
N ALA A 596 -20.93 0.03 -26.68
CA ALA A 596 -22.00 -0.96 -26.91
C ALA A 596 -21.49 -2.40 -26.80
N VAL A 597 -22.34 -3.29 -26.29
CA VAL A 597 -22.01 -4.71 -26.15
C VAL A 597 -21.66 -5.36 -27.48
N SER A 598 -20.55 -6.11 -27.49
CA SER A 598 -20.07 -6.88 -28.63
C SER A 598 -19.59 -8.27 -28.21
N TYR A 599 -19.61 -9.22 -29.14
CA TYR A 599 -19.18 -10.60 -28.89
C TYR A 599 -17.78 -10.87 -29.44
N ASN A 600 -16.89 -11.40 -28.60
CA ASN A 600 -15.61 -11.93 -29.02
C ASN A 600 -15.67 -13.47 -29.06
N SER A 601 -15.59 -14.06 -30.26
CA SER A 601 -15.67 -15.51 -30.46
C SER A 601 -14.45 -16.27 -29.93
N SER A 602 -13.27 -15.64 -29.90
CA SER A 602 -12.03 -16.26 -29.41
C SER A 602 -12.07 -16.47 -27.90
N THR A 603 -12.58 -15.48 -27.16
CA THR A 603 -12.72 -15.54 -25.70
C THR A 603 -14.11 -16.03 -25.25
N ARG A 604 -15.07 -16.15 -26.18
CA ARG A 604 -16.49 -16.50 -25.93
C ARG A 604 -17.13 -15.56 -24.90
N THR A 605 -17.00 -14.27 -25.15
CA THR A 605 -17.38 -13.24 -24.18
C THR A 605 -18.16 -12.13 -24.87
N TYR A 606 -19.32 -11.80 -24.32
CA TYR A 606 -19.92 -10.49 -24.56
C TYR A 606 -19.27 -9.46 -23.64
N SER A 607 -18.92 -8.28 -24.15
CA SER A 607 -18.35 -7.20 -23.35
C SER A 607 -18.86 -5.84 -23.79
N SER A 608 -19.06 -4.95 -22.83
CA SER A 608 -19.43 -3.54 -23.00
C SER A 608 -18.75 -2.70 -21.92
N ASN A 609 -18.76 -1.38 -22.11
CA ASN A 609 -18.38 -0.43 -21.07
C ASN A 609 -19.64 0.34 -20.64
N LEU A 610 -19.83 0.46 -19.33
CA LEU A 610 -21.01 0.98 -18.68
C LEU A 610 -20.72 2.29 -17.95
N ASP A 611 -21.63 3.25 -18.11
CA ASP A 611 -21.72 4.42 -17.27
C ASP A 611 -22.90 4.23 -16.31
N LEU A 612 -22.61 4.09 -15.02
CA LEU A 612 -23.57 3.76 -13.96
C LEU A 612 -23.55 4.84 -12.87
N PRO A 613 -24.58 5.69 -12.81
CA PRO A 613 -24.81 6.57 -11.67
C PRO A 613 -24.97 5.80 -10.35
N ASN A 614 -24.74 6.48 -9.23
CA ASN A 614 -25.03 5.94 -7.90
C ASN A 614 -26.48 5.44 -7.81
N GLY A 615 -26.66 4.19 -7.37
CA GLY A 615 -27.96 3.53 -7.20
C GLY A 615 -28.54 2.90 -8.47
N CYS A 616 -27.91 3.08 -9.64
CA CYS A 616 -28.45 2.62 -10.90
C CYS A 616 -28.31 1.11 -11.10
N GLU A 617 -29.38 0.44 -11.55
CA GLU A 617 -29.42 -0.97 -11.95
C GLU A 617 -29.88 -1.09 -13.41
N ILE A 618 -29.08 -1.75 -14.24
CA ILE A 618 -29.35 -1.98 -15.67
C ILE A 618 -29.55 -3.47 -15.95
N GLY A 619 -30.06 -3.80 -17.15
CA GLY A 619 -30.31 -5.18 -17.57
C GLY A 619 -29.67 -5.55 -18.91
N TYR A 620 -29.36 -6.84 -19.06
CA TYR A 620 -29.07 -7.49 -20.34
C TYR A 620 -29.98 -8.69 -20.56
N THR A 621 -30.46 -8.85 -21.79
CA THR A 621 -31.10 -10.08 -22.27
C THR A 621 -30.21 -10.73 -23.31
N VAL A 622 -29.64 -11.90 -23.01
CA VAL A 622 -28.65 -12.58 -23.88
C VAL A 622 -29.22 -13.92 -24.37
N LYS A 623 -29.15 -14.18 -25.68
CA LYS A 623 -29.63 -15.44 -26.28
C LYS A 623 -28.51 -16.24 -26.92
N PHE A 624 -28.52 -17.55 -26.68
CA PHE A 624 -27.61 -18.51 -27.29
C PHE A 624 -28.38 -19.70 -27.88
N LEU A 625 -27.90 -20.21 -29.02
CA LEU A 625 -28.31 -21.48 -29.59
C LEU A 625 -27.40 -22.60 -29.05
N VAL A 626 -28.00 -23.66 -28.52
CA VAL A 626 -27.33 -24.86 -28.03
C VAL A 626 -26.95 -25.74 -29.23
N THR A 627 -25.65 -25.96 -29.43
CA THR A 627 -25.17 -26.76 -30.56
C THR A 627 -25.18 -28.27 -30.26
N THR A 628 -25.08 -29.09 -31.30
CA THR A 628 -25.01 -30.55 -31.19
C THR A 628 -23.65 -31.08 -30.69
N ASN A 629 -22.65 -30.21 -30.55
CA ASN A 629 -21.27 -30.58 -30.22
C ASN A 629 -20.91 -30.27 -28.76
N LEU A 630 -21.91 -30.22 -27.87
CA LEU A 630 -21.73 -30.02 -26.44
C LEU A 630 -21.34 -31.33 -25.77
N ALA A 631 -20.34 -31.27 -24.88
CA ALA A 631 -19.99 -32.40 -24.03
C ALA A 631 -21.01 -32.55 -22.89
N ASP A 632 -21.37 -33.79 -22.57
CA ASP A 632 -22.22 -34.11 -21.43
C ASP A 632 -21.62 -33.55 -20.13
N GLY A 633 -22.48 -32.99 -19.27
CA GLY A 633 -22.10 -32.44 -17.97
C GLY A 633 -22.41 -30.96 -17.78
N ILE A 634 -21.74 -30.36 -16.78
CA ILE A 634 -22.06 -29.01 -16.30
C ILE A 634 -21.48 -27.93 -17.22
N GLN A 635 -22.36 -27.07 -17.71
CA GLN A 635 -22.04 -25.89 -18.53
C GLN A 635 -22.14 -24.63 -17.69
N ASN A 636 -21.02 -23.92 -17.52
CA ASN A 636 -20.93 -22.74 -16.65
C ASN A 636 -20.93 -21.44 -17.45
N PHE A 637 -21.86 -20.55 -17.11
CA PHE A 637 -21.89 -19.17 -17.58
C PHE A 637 -21.51 -18.23 -16.45
N ARG A 638 -20.83 -17.13 -16.79
CA ARG A 638 -20.37 -16.15 -15.81
C ARG A 638 -20.65 -14.73 -16.28
N ALA A 639 -21.36 -13.97 -15.46
CA ALA A 639 -21.47 -12.52 -15.60
C ALA A 639 -20.49 -11.84 -14.63
N GLY A 640 -19.87 -10.75 -15.07
CA GLY A 640 -18.92 -9.99 -14.26
C GLY A 640 -18.95 -8.49 -14.57
N ILE A 641 -18.70 -7.66 -13.56
CA ILE A 641 -18.54 -6.20 -13.71
C ILE A 641 -17.25 -5.71 -13.03
N LEU A 642 -16.46 -4.91 -13.73
CA LEU A 642 -15.12 -4.49 -13.30
C LEU A 642 -15.06 -2.97 -13.15
N ARG A 643 -14.54 -2.49 -12.02
CA ARG A 643 -14.24 -1.08 -11.76
C ARG A 643 -13.23 -0.52 -12.77
N THR A 644 -13.21 0.80 -12.94
CA THR A 644 -12.17 1.49 -13.72
C THR A 644 -10.97 1.86 -12.86
N ASN A 645 -9.88 2.30 -13.51
CA ASN A 645 -8.67 2.77 -12.85
C ASN A 645 -8.98 3.85 -11.79
N ASP A 646 -8.30 3.73 -10.66
CA ASP A 646 -8.34 4.58 -9.48
C ASP A 646 -9.76 4.82 -8.92
N VAL A 647 -10.68 3.89 -9.16
CA VAL A 647 -11.98 3.80 -8.47
C VAL A 647 -11.89 2.63 -7.50
N THR A 648 -12.37 2.83 -6.27
CA THR A 648 -12.47 1.78 -5.26
C THR A 648 -13.80 1.06 -5.42
N ASP A 649 -13.76 -0.25 -5.62
CA ASP A 649 -14.86 -1.16 -5.32
C ASP A 649 -14.60 -1.80 -3.94
N PRO A 650 -15.50 -1.65 -2.95
CA PRO A 650 -15.28 -2.15 -1.59
C PRO A 650 -15.00 -3.65 -1.48
N ASP A 651 -15.56 -4.47 -2.37
CA ASP A 651 -15.38 -5.93 -2.35
C ASP A 651 -14.72 -6.52 -3.61
N ALA A 652 -14.32 -5.67 -4.55
CA ALA A 652 -13.52 -6.05 -5.72
C ALA A 652 -12.42 -5.03 -6.06
N THR A 653 -11.59 -4.65 -5.08
CA THR A 653 -10.34 -3.91 -5.32
C THR A 653 -9.13 -4.66 -4.78
N ASN A 654 -8.22 -5.09 -5.66
CA ASN A 654 -6.98 -5.73 -5.24
C ASN A 654 -6.04 -4.70 -4.56
N PRO A 655 -5.59 -4.87 -3.30
CA PRO A 655 -4.80 -3.85 -2.60
C PRO A 655 -3.37 -3.74 -3.13
N ASN A 656 -2.89 -4.65 -3.98
CA ASN A 656 -1.54 -4.59 -4.55
C ASN A 656 -1.43 -3.40 -5.54
N PRO A 657 -0.53 -2.42 -5.29
CA PRO A 657 -0.36 -1.27 -6.18
C PRO A 657 0.17 -1.61 -7.57
N ALA A 658 0.78 -2.78 -7.76
CA ALA A 658 1.29 -3.21 -9.07
C ALA A 658 0.21 -3.80 -9.99
N GLU A 659 -0.95 -4.17 -9.45
CA GLU A 659 -2.00 -4.87 -10.19
C GLU A 659 -3.01 -3.86 -10.79
N MET A 660 -3.26 -3.98 -12.09
CA MET A 660 -4.23 -3.15 -12.81
C MET A 660 -5.59 -3.86 -12.89
N PRO A 661 -6.73 -3.13 -12.90
CA PRO A 661 -8.06 -3.72 -12.97
C PRO A 661 -8.34 -4.21 -14.39
N THR A 662 -7.87 -5.43 -14.69
CA THR A 662 -7.96 -6.05 -16.03
C THR A 662 -8.89 -7.25 -16.06
N ASP A 663 -9.05 -7.94 -14.92
CA ASP A 663 -9.91 -9.11 -14.74
C ASP A 663 -10.65 -9.03 -13.40
N VAL A 664 -11.98 -9.11 -13.45
CA VAL A 664 -12.87 -9.10 -12.28
C VAL A 664 -12.59 -10.26 -11.32
N GLN A 665 -12.16 -11.42 -11.82
CA GLN A 665 -11.82 -12.57 -10.99
C GLN A 665 -10.59 -12.29 -10.14
N ILE A 666 -9.57 -11.62 -10.69
CA ILE A 666 -8.35 -11.27 -9.95
C ILE A 666 -8.67 -10.25 -8.86
N GLU A 667 -9.47 -9.23 -9.20
CA GLU A 667 -9.93 -8.22 -8.25
C GLU A 667 -10.78 -8.83 -7.12
N CYS A 668 -11.73 -9.71 -7.44
CA CYS A 668 -12.54 -10.42 -6.45
C CYS A 668 -11.71 -11.35 -5.56
N SER A 669 -10.82 -12.16 -6.15
CA SER A 669 -10.07 -13.18 -5.41
C SER A 669 -9.00 -12.59 -4.47
N ASN A 670 -8.56 -11.36 -4.73
CA ASN A 670 -7.50 -10.71 -3.98
C ASN A 670 -7.96 -9.37 -3.39
N ASN A 671 -9.24 -9.19 -3.08
CA ASN A 671 -9.79 -7.90 -2.63
C ASN A 671 -9.24 -7.40 -1.26
N GLY A 672 -8.50 -8.23 -0.52
CA GLY A 672 -7.89 -7.88 0.76
C GLY A 672 -8.85 -7.62 1.94
N ALA A 673 -10.16 -7.49 1.69
CA ALA A 673 -11.17 -7.13 2.68
C ALA A 673 -11.81 -8.34 3.39
N GLY A 674 -11.77 -9.53 2.79
CA GLY A 674 -12.50 -10.70 3.26
C GLY A 674 -14.02 -10.57 3.05
N GLY A 675 -14.68 -11.62 2.58
CA GLY A 675 -16.11 -11.59 2.21
C GLY A 675 -16.36 -12.17 0.83
N THR A 676 -17.63 -12.32 0.45
CA THR A 676 -18.02 -12.81 -0.88
C THR A 676 -18.12 -11.64 -1.86
N CYS A 677 -17.19 -11.57 -2.83
CA CYS A 677 -17.24 -10.61 -3.93
C CYS A 677 -18.59 -10.65 -4.65
N ASN A 678 -19.19 -9.49 -4.89
CA ASN A 678 -20.53 -9.39 -5.48
C ASN A 678 -20.50 -9.08 -7.00
N ASN A 679 -19.32 -8.76 -7.54
CA ASN A 679 -19.08 -8.40 -8.93
C ASN A 679 -19.21 -9.57 -9.91
N ILE A 680 -19.30 -10.81 -9.43
CA ILE A 680 -19.38 -12.02 -10.25
C ILE A 680 -20.57 -12.87 -9.85
N ARG A 681 -21.36 -13.31 -10.84
CA ARG A 681 -22.33 -14.40 -10.66
C ARG A 681 -22.15 -15.48 -11.71
N ASN A 682 -22.34 -16.72 -11.27
CA ASN A 682 -22.30 -17.90 -12.12
C ASN A 682 -23.69 -18.53 -12.20
N ILE A 683 -24.01 -19.14 -13.33
CA ILE A 683 -25.16 -20.03 -13.49
C ILE A 683 -24.72 -21.27 -14.27
N SER A 684 -25.20 -22.43 -13.85
CA SER A 684 -24.75 -23.73 -14.34
C SER A 684 -25.93 -24.55 -14.84
N PHE A 685 -25.77 -25.19 -15.99
CA PHE A 685 -26.77 -26.10 -16.55
C PHE A 685 -26.18 -27.48 -16.75
N ASN A 686 -26.98 -28.51 -16.51
CA ASN A 686 -26.60 -29.86 -16.91
C ASN A 686 -27.06 -30.09 -18.35
N TYR A 687 -26.12 -30.43 -19.22
CA TYR A 687 -26.38 -30.83 -20.60
C TYR A 687 -26.28 -32.35 -20.75
N ALA A 688 -27.25 -32.95 -21.43
CA ALA A 688 -27.23 -34.37 -21.81
C ALA A 688 -27.62 -34.51 -23.29
N ALA A 689 -26.87 -35.31 -24.04
CA ALA A 689 -27.08 -35.55 -25.47
C ALA A 689 -28.42 -36.25 -25.82
N VAL A 690 -29.18 -36.76 -24.84
CA VAL A 690 -30.45 -37.47 -25.03
C VAL A 690 -31.52 -36.89 -24.10
N ALA A 691 -32.74 -36.69 -24.61
CA ALA A 691 -33.89 -36.28 -23.79
C ALA A 691 -34.11 -37.27 -22.63
N GLN A 692 -34.05 -36.76 -21.40
CA GLN A 692 -34.26 -37.56 -20.20
C GLN A 692 -35.64 -37.26 -19.60
N CYS A 693 -36.37 -38.33 -19.30
CA CYS A 693 -37.65 -38.29 -18.62
C CYS A 693 -37.41 -38.59 -17.13
N GLN A 694 -38.36 -38.22 -16.27
CA GLN A 694 -38.26 -38.49 -14.84
C GLN A 694 -39.11 -39.71 -14.48
N GLY A 695 -38.51 -40.69 -13.80
CA GLY A 695 -39.21 -41.86 -13.25
C GLY A 695 -39.42 -41.71 -11.75
N GLU A 696 -40.65 -41.96 -11.26
CA GLU A 696 -40.96 -41.91 -9.83
C GLU A 696 -40.33 -43.08 -9.06
N VAL A 697 -39.81 -42.80 -7.87
CA VAL A 697 -39.21 -43.78 -6.95
C VAL A 697 -39.77 -43.55 -5.55
N GLY A 698 -40.32 -44.59 -4.92
CA GLY A 698 -40.73 -44.53 -3.51
C GLY A 698 -41.90 -43.57 -3.23
N SER A 699 -42.97 -43.65 -4.01
CA SER A 699 -44.17 -42.83 -3.84
C SER A 699 -44.97 -43.22 -2.59
N GLU A 700 -45.22 -42.27 -1.69
CA GLU A 700 -46.02 -42.48 -0.48
C GLU A 700 -47.03 -41.34 -0.26
N ASN A 701 -48.27 -41.71 0.09
CA ASN A 701 -49.30 -40.74 0.50
C ASN A 701 -49.14 -40.35 1.98
N PHE A 702 -49.60 -39.15 2.33
CA PHE A 702 -49.65 -38.68 3.71
C PHE A 702 -50.96 -37.95 4.02
N SER A 703 -51.35 -38.01 5.29
CA SER A 703 -52.47 -37.26 5.85
C SER A 703 -52.09 -36.83 7.26
N LEU A 704 -51.96 -35.54 7.48
CA LEU A 704 -51.63 -34.92 8.77
C LEU A 704 -52.90 -34.32 9.37
N ASN A 705 -53.05 -34.50 10.68
CA ASN A 705 -54.11 -33.88 11.48
C ASN A 705 -53.52 -33.38 12.81
N GLY A 706 -53.90 -32.17 13.22
CA GLY A 706 -53.55 -31.61 14.53
C GLY A 706 -52.05 -31.40 14.76
N GLY A 707 -51.30 -31.06 13.71
CA GLY A 707 -49.84 -30.83 13.79
C GLY A 707 -48.98 -32.10 13.84
N SER A 708 -49.57 -33.27 13.58
CA SER A 708 -48.79 -34.50 13.38
C SER A 708 -47.82 -34.36 12.19
N SER A 709 -46.70 -35.07 12.26
CA SER A 709 -45.70 -35.13 11.17
C SER A 709 -45.75 -36.46 10.45
N LYS A 710 -45.23 -36.48 9.22
CA LYS A 710 -44.98 -37.72 8.46
C LYS A 710 -43.51 -37.79 8.07
N THR A 711 -42.89 -38.92 8.36
CA THR A 711 -41.55 -39.26 7.88
C THR A 711 -41.65 -40.11 6.62
N PHE A 712 -40.96 -39.69 5.56
CA PHE A 712 -40.67 -40.49 4.37
C PHE A 712 -39.22 -40.96 4.45
N LEU A 713 -39.00 -42.25 4.22
CA LEU A 713 -37.67 -42.83 4.00
C LEU A 713 -37.49 -42.99 2.50
N GLN A 714 -37.04 -41.91 1.85
CA GLN A 714 -36.93 -41.84 0.41
C GLN A 714 -35.60 -42.48 -0.05
N PRO A 715 -35.62 -43.50 -0.93
CA PRO A 715 -34.39 -44.02 -1.53
C PRO A 715 -33.57 -42.95 -2.25
N ALA A 716 -32.30 -43.24 -2.50
CA ALA A 716 -31.42 -42.37 -3.28
C ALA A 716 -32.02 -42.12 -4.67
N THR A 717 -32.15 -40.85 -5.06
CA THR A 717 -32.64 -40.50 -6.40
C THR A 717 -31.76 -39.47 -7.09
N THR A 718 -31.64 -39.62 -8.41
CA THR A 718 -30.70 -38.88 -9.26
C THR A 718 -31.25 -37.55 -9.77
N SER A 719 -32.54 -37.28 -9.59
CA SER A 719 -33.22 -36.06 -10.03
C SER A 719 -34.01 -35.35 -8.92
N GLY A 720 -33.87 -35.79 -7.67
CA GLY A 720 -34.46 -35.09 -6.52
C GLY A 720 -35.79 -35.67 -6.03
N PHE A 721 -36.65 -34.82 -5.46
CA PHE A 721 -37.91 -35.22 -4.79
C PHE A 721 -39.03 -34.21 -5.04
N VAL A 722 -40.25 -34.72 -5.12
CA VAL A 722 -41.47 -33.91 -5.25
C VAL A 722 -42.41 -34.22 -4.09
N LEU A 723 -42.92 -33.16 -3.46
CA LEU A 723 -44.02 -33.22 -2.52
C LEU A 723 -45.22 -32.50 -3.13
N ASP A 724 -46.26 -33.26 -3.41
CA ASP A 724 -47.55 -32.76 -3.88
C ASP A 724 -48.51 -32.69 -2.70
N ILE A 725 -49.06 -31.52 -2.43
CA ILE A 725 -50.08 -31.30 -1.39
C ILE A 725 -51.40 -31.05 -2.10
N PHE A 726 -52.40 -31.87 -1.78
CA PHE A 726 -53.74 -31.83 -2.36
C PHE A 726 -54.68 -30.93 -1.55
N SER A 727 -54.53 -30.89 -0.24
CA SER A 727 -55.25 -29.95 0.62
C SER A 727 -54.33 -29.47 1.72
N LEU A 728 -54.34 -28.18 1.99
CA LEU A 728 -53.54 -27.54 3.01
C LEU A 728 -54.41 -26.56 3.78
N ASP A 729 -54.30 -26.59 5.10
CA ASP A 729 -55.11 -25.74 5.96
C ASP A 729 -54.48 -24.35 6.19
N ASN A 730 -53.23 -24.30 6.64
CA ASN A 730 -52.52 -23.03 6.83
C ASN A 730 -51.11 -23.05 6.26
N SER A 731 -50.26 -23.90 6.84
CA SER A 731 -48.83 -23.80 6.68
C SER A 731 -48.21 -25.18 6.56
N PHE A 732 -46.99 -25.22 6.06
CA PHE A 732 -46.14 -26.38 6.23
C PHE A 732 -44.68 -25.97 6.22
N ASN A 733 -43.84 -26.87 6.73
CA ASN A 733 -42.43 -26.92 6.39
C ASN A 733 -42.03 -28.38 6.22
N MET A 734 -40.83 -28.59 5.71
CA MET A 734 -40.31 -29.92 5.46
C MET A 734 -38.83 -29.94 5.83
N ASN A 735 -38.45 -30.87 6.70
CA ASN A 735 -37.07 -31.14 7.03
C ASN A 735 -36.54 -32.26 6.14
N VAL A 736 -35.38 -32.06 5.52
CA VAL A 736 -34.71 -33.07 4.71
C VAL A 736 -33.29 -33.23 5.24
N ASN A 737 -32.97 -34.43 5.72
CA ASN A 737 -31.67 -34.77 6.30
C ASN A 737 -31.17 -33.75 7.34
N GLY A 738 -32.07 -33.24 8.18
CA GLY A 738 -31.74 -32.29 9.26
C GLY A 738 -31.92 -30.82 8.91
N VAL A 739 -32.15 -30.45 7.64
CA VAL A 739 -32.30 -29.05 7.20
C VAL A 739 -33.74 -28.78 6.74
N ASN A 740 -34.38 -27.73 7.27
CA ASN A 740 -35.71 -27.29 6.80
C ASN A 740 -35.61 -26.64 5.42
N ILE A 741 -36.60 -26.83 4.55
CA ILE A 741 -36.62 -26.23 3.20
C ILE A 741 -36.70 -24.70 3.22
N ALA A 742 -37.27 -24.12 4.26
CA ALA A 742 -37.39 -22.67 4.45
C ALA A 742 -36.86 -22.24 5.83
N ALA A 743 -36.29 -21.03 5.90
CA ALA A 743 -35.73 -20.43 7.11
C ALA A 743 -36.79 -20.23 8.22
N SER A 744 -38.06 -20.12 7.85
CA SER A 744 -39.21 -20.11 8.74
C SER A 744 -40.36 -20.91 8.12
N GLU A 745 -41.38 -21.26 8.92
CA GLU A 745 -42.60 -21.92 8.42
C GLU A 745 -43.17 -21.18 7.19
N ILE A 746 -43.64 -21.92 6.19
CA ILE A 746 -44.25 -21.33 4.99
C ILE A 746 -45.73 -21.11 5.27
N GLU A 747 -46.12 -19.85 5.42
CA GLU A 747 -47.42 -19.44 5.94
C GLU A 747 -48.31 -18.89 4.82
N PHE A 748 -49.44 -19.55 4.54
CA PHE A 748 -50.38 -19.17 3.47
C PHE A 748 -51.60 -18.39 4.00
N GLN A 749 -51.76 -18.28 5.32
CA GLN A 749 -52.88 -17.60 5.96
C GLN A 749 -52.39 -16.49 6.92
N SER A 750 -53.19 -15.44 7.10
CA SER A 750 -52.89 -14.34 8.03
C SER A 750 -53.45 -14.57 9.44
N ALA A 751 -54.59 -15.26 9.57
CA ALA A 751 -55.26 -15.48 10.85
C ALA A 751 -54.51 -16.49 11.73
N GLY A 752 -54.10 -16.07 12.94
CA GLY A 752 -53.45 -16.94 13.93
C GLY A 752 -51.97 -17.24 13.68
N THR A 753 -51.39 -16.66 12.63
CA THR A 753 -49.99 -16.84 12.23
C THR A 753 -49.04 -15.88 12.97
N PRO A 754 -47.90 -16.34 13.51
CA PRO A 754 -46.89 -15.46 14.11
C PRO A 754 -46.34 -14.43 13.13
N ALA A 755 -45.85 -13.28 13.64
CA ALA A 755 -45.19 -12.29 12.80
C ALA A 755 -44.02 -12.92 12.01
N PRO A 756 -43.85 -12.60 10.71
CA PRO A 756 -44.44 -11.46 9.99
C PRO A 756 -45.77 -11.76 9.25
N GLY A 757 -46.44 -12.88 9.50
CA GLY A 757 -47.65 -13.29 8.78
C GLY A 757 -47.32 -13.99 7.45
N ILE A 758 -48.20 -13.88 6.45
CA ILE A 758 -48.01 -14.52 5.14
C ILE A 758 -46.63 -14.16 4.58
N ASN A 759 -45.85 -15.19 4.27
CA ASN A 759 -44.45 -15.07 3.84
C ASN A 759 -44.15 -15.84 2.55
N VAL A 760 -45.20 -16.24 1.82
CA VAL A 760 -45.16 -16.82 0.48
C VAL A 760 -46.13 -16.09 -0.45
N ARG A 761 -45.72 -15.83 -1.69
CA ARG A 761 -46.56 -15.19 -2.71
C ARG A 761 -46.27 -15.76 -4.09
N PHE A 762 -47.17 -15.55 -5.04
CA PHE A 762 -46.91 -15.86 -6.45
C PHE A 762 -45.83 -14.92 -7.00
N ALA A 763 -45.04 -15.40 -7.96
CA ALA A 763 -44.00 -14.61 -8.61
C ALA A 763 -44.55 -13.38 -9.36
N ASP A 764 -45.85 -13.33 -9.67
CA ASP A 764 -46.55 -12.16 -10.21
C ASP A 764 -46.99 -11.14 -9.13
N GLY A 765 -46.66 -11.40 -7.87
CA GLY A 765 -46.97 -10.55 -6.71
C GLY A 765 -48.31 -10.84 -6.02
N SER A 766 -49.19 -11.66 -6.62
CA SER A 766 -50.46 -12.03 -5.98
C SER A 766 -50.28 -12.94 -4.77
N GLN A 767 -51.22 -12.90 -3.82
CA GLN A 767 -51.17 -13.67 -2.57
C GLN A 767 -52.48 -14.40 -2.32
N TYR A 768 -52.40 -15.56 -1.67
CA TYR A 768 -53.56 -16.18 -1.03
C TYR A 768 -54.12 -15.22 0.03
N GLU A 769 -55.44 -15.25 0.23
CA GLU A 769 -56.24 -14.29 1.01
C GLU A 769 -56.38 -12.87 0.46
N VAL A 770 -55.40 -12.37 -0.31
CA VAL A 770 -55.42 -10.98 -0.81
C VAL A 770 -56.02 -10.92 -2.21
N ASN A 771 -55.41 -11.60 -3.17
CA ASN A 771 -55.80 -11.58 -4.59
C ASN A 771 -56.19 -12.97 -5.11
N THR A 772 -55.98 -14.00 -4.30
CA THR A 772 -56.38 -15.39 -4.51
C THR A 772 -57.14 -15.83 -3.24
N GLN A 773 -58.20 -16.65 -3.33
CA GLN A 773 -58.98 -16.99 -2.13
C GLN A 773 -58.15 -17.78 -1.11
N LEU A 774 -58.69 -17.92 0.11
CA LEU A 774 -58.12 -18.72 1.20
C LEU A 774 -57.71 -20.11 0.70
N ILE A 775 -56.52 -20.59 1.08
CA ILE A 775 -55.97 -21.85 0.55
C ILE A 775 -56.85 -23.06 0.87
N THR A 776 -57.57 -23.04 2.00
CA THR A 776 -58.54 -24.07 2.42
C THR A 776 -59.76 -24.20 1.52
N ASN A 777 -60.09 -23.18 0.72
CA ASN A 777 -61.19 -23.23 -0.24
C ASN A 777 -60.83 -24.04 -1.48
N TYR A 778 -59.57 -24.45 -1.63
CA TYR A 778 -59.09 -25.18 -2.78
C TYR A 778 -58.64 -26.59 -2.40
N SER A 779 -58.85 -27.50 -3.33
CA SER A 779 -58.30 -28.85 -3.30
C SER A 779 -57.70 -29.19 -4.65
N GLY A 780 -56.64 -29.98 -4.60
CA GLY A 780 -55.98 -30.59 -5.73
C GLY A 780 -56.18 -32.10 -5.74
N ASN A 781 -55.58 -32.74 -6.73
CA ASN A 781 -55.53 -34.19 -6.88
C ASN A 781 -54.15 -34.62 -7.41
N THR A 782 -53.97 -35.91 -7.66
CA THR A 782 -52.70 -36.47 -8.14
C THR A 782 -52.23 -35.93 -9.49
N ALA A 783 -53.16 -35.53 -10.38
CA ALA A 783 -52.83 -34.94 -11.67
C ALA A 783 -52.61 -33.42 -11.59
N SER A 784 -53.26 -32.75 -10.65
CA SER A 784 -53.21 -31.29 -10.48
C SER A 784 -53.22 -30.95 -8.98
N PRO A 785 -52.05 -30.94 -8.32
CA PRO A 785 -51.96 -30.68 -6.89
C PRO A 785 -52.22 -29.21 -6.57
N LEU A 786 -52.56 -28.91 -5.31
CA LEU A 786 -52.77 -27.54 -4.84
C LEU A 786 -51.44 -26.81 -4.65
N ILE A 787 -50.48 -27.47 -4.00
CA ILE A 787 -49.11 -27.01 -3.83
C ILE A 787 -48.16 -28.11 -4.30
N ARG A 788 -47.09 -27.74 -4.99
CA ARG A 788 -45.99 -28.63 -5.38
C ARG A 788 -44.67 -28.07 -4.90
N VAL A 789 -43.95 -28.86 -4.11
CA VAL A 789 -42.55 -28.61 -3.72
C VAL A 789 -41.66 -29.50 -4.56
N VAL A 790 -40.61 -28.94 -5.14
CA VAL A 790 -39.59 -29.68 -5.89
C VAL A 790 -38.24 -29.42 -5.24
N ILE A 791 -37.56 -30.49 -4.81
CA ILE A 791 -36.16 -30.45 -4.41
C ILE A 791 -35.35 -31.02 -5.56
N SER A 792 -34.41 -30.27 -6.10
CA SER A 792 -33.49 -30.75 -7.13
C SER A 792 -32.45 -31.72 -6.57
N TYR A 793 -31.76 -32.45 -7.44
CA TYR A 793 -30.61 -33.28 -7.06
C TYR A 793 -29.43 -32.49 -6.46
N THR A 794 -29.40 -31.16 -6.63
CA THR A 794 -28.41 -30.25 -6.03
C THR A 794 -28.87 -29.63 -4.72
N GLY A 795 -30.10 -29.92 -4.27
CA GLY A 795 -30.65 -29.35 -3.04
C GLY A 795 -31.40 -28.04 -3.19
N MET A 796 -31.61 -27.55 -4.42
CA MET A 796 -32.38 -26.34 -4.65
C MET A 796 -33.88 -26.62 -4.51
N VAL A 797 -34.58 -25.74 -3.78
CA VAL A 797 -36.03 -25.83 -3.57
C VAL A 797 -36.75 -24.93 -4.57
N SER A 798 -37.81 -25.44 -5.19
CA SER A 798 -38.79 -24.68 -5.95
C SER A 798 -40.19 -24.97 -5.44
N LEU A 799 -41.03 -23.94 -5.40
CA LEU A 799 -42.38 -24.02 -4.87
C LEU A 799 -43.38 -23.50 -5.90
N TYR A 800 -44.50 -24.20 -6.03
CA TYR A 800 -45.58 -23.84 -6.95
C TYR A 800 -46.92 -23.99 -6.26
N GLY A 801 -47.87 -23.12 -6.62
CA GLY A 801 -49.23 -23.18 -6.10
C GLY A 801 -50.28 -22.98 -7.19
N SER A 802 -51.49 -23.48 -6.95
CA SER A 802 -52.64 -23.23 -7.83
C SER A 802 -53.52 -22.10 -7.31
N LYS A 803 -54.03 -21.27 -8.21
CA LYS A 803 -54.99 -20.20 -7.90
C LYS A 803 -56.45 -20.66 -7.91
N THR A 804 -56.72 -21.90 -8.34
CA THR A 804 -58.05 -22.50 -8.40
C THR A 804 -58.00 -23.99 -8.06
N ALA A 805 -59.11 -24.59 -7.62
CA ALA A 805 -59.17 -26.04 -7.41
C ALA A 805 -58.87 -26.80 -8.72
N GLY A 806 -57.93 -27.74 -8.69
CA GLY A 806 -57.46 -28.50 -9.87
C GLY A 806 -56.86 -27.65 -11.01
N GLY A 807 -56.45 -26.41 -10.74
CA GLY A 807 -55.91 -25.48 -11.73
C GLY A 807 -54.43 -25.68 -12.08
N ALA A 808 -53.93 -24.81 -12.95
CA ALA A 808 -52.51 -24.76 -13.31
C ALA A 808 -51.64 -24.28 -12.14
N LEU A 809 -50.42 -24.80 -12.07
CA LEU A 809 -49.42 -24.41 -11.07
C LEU A 809 -48.63 -23.18 -11.53
N PHE A 810 -48.51 -22.19 -10.64
CA PHE A 810 -47.72 -20.98 -10.83
C PHE A 810 -46.57 -20.92 -9.83
N PRO A 811 -45.39 -20.38 -10.20
CA PRO A 811 -44.26 -20.27 -9.28
C PRO A 811 -44.61 -19.41 -8.05
N LEU A 812 -44.21 -19.89 -6.88
CA LEU A 812 -44.26 -19.18 -5.60
C LEU A 812 -42.84 -18.77 -5.18
N GLU A 813 -42.72 -17.59 -4.58
CA GLU A 813 -41.51 -17.09 -3.95
C GLU A 813 -41.74 -16.78 -2.46
N LEU A 814 -40.70 -16.95 -1.65
CA LEU A 814 -40.73 -16.57 -0.23
C LEU A 814 -40.38 -15.08 -0.11
N PHE A 815 -41.07 -14.39 0.79
CA PHE A 815 -40.86 -12.96 1.06
C PHE A 815 -40.98 -12.69 2.57
N ASN A 816 -40.98 -11.41 2.98
CA ASN A 816 -41.12 -11.01 4.39
C ASN A 816 -40.09 -11.69 5.32
N GLY A 817 -38.82 -11.74 4.91
CA GLY A 817 -37.74 -12.28 5.73
C GLY A 817 -37.60 -13.81 5.72
N ASN A 818 -38.49 -14.54 5.03
CA ASN A 818 -38.32 -15.97 4.78
C ASN A 818 -37.50 -16.20 3.50
N THR A 819 -36.70 -17.28 3.48
CA THR A 819 -35.83 -17.67 2.34
C THR A 819 -35.73 -19.19 2.26
N PHE A 820 -35.47 -19.72 1.06
CA PHE A 820 -35.21 -21.15 0.89
C PHE A 820 -33.80 -21.48 1.35
N ASN A 821 -33.65 -22.59 2.08
CA ASN A 821 -32.35 -23.14 2.44
C ASN A 821 -31.84 -24.07 1.33
N ASN A 822 -30.52 -24.25 1.26
CA ASN A 822 -29.94 -25.28 0.40
C ASN A 822 -30.03 -26.65 1.10
N ILE A 823 -30.70 -27.61 0.46
CA ILE A 823 -30.99 -28.91 1.07
C ILE A 823 -29.86 -29.90 0.81
N PRO A 824 -29.35 -30.62 1.83
CA PRO A 824 -28.39 -31.69 1.63
C PRO A 824 -29.09 -32.93 1.04
N TRP A 825 -29.32 -32.93 -0.27
CA TRP A 825 -29.92 -34.05 -0.99
C TRP A 825 -28.89 -35.14 -1.31
N ASN A 826 -29.14 -36.37 -0.88
CA ASN A 826 -28.28 -37.51 -1.18
C ASN A 826 -28.74 -38.19 -2.47
N THR A 827 -27.86 -38.21 -3.48
CA THR A 827 -28.13 -38.86 -4.78
C THR A 827 -27.73 -40.34 -4.81
N SER A 828 -26.91 -40.80 -3.86
CA SER A 828 -26.37 -42.16 -3.79
C SER A 828 -26.73 -42.93 -2.51
N SER A 829 -27.34 -42.28 -1.52
CA SER A 829 -27.83 -42.89 -0.28
C SER A 829 -29.25 -42.38 0.03
N GLY A 830 -29.96 -43.08 0.92
CA GLY A 830 -31.31 -42.69 1.31
C GLY A 830 -31.38 -41.28 1.91
N ASN A 831 -32.58 -40.70 1.84
CA ASN A 831 -32.94 -39.40 2.39
C ASN A 831 -34.08 -39.58 3.42
N THR A 832 -33.96 -38.92 4.56
CA THR A 832 -35.02 -38.85 5.56
C THR A 832 -35.72 -37.51 5.44
N ILE A 833 -37.02 -37.55 5.13
CA ILE A 833 -37.83 -36.36 4.88
C ILE A 833 -38.95 -36.33 5.93
N ILE A 834 -39.11 -35.23 6.64
CA ILE A 834 -40.14 -35.07 7.66
C ILE A 834 -40.97 -33.83 7.30
N ILE A 835 -42.22 -34.04 6.89
CA ILE A 835 -43.18 -32.95 6.73
C ILE A 835 -43.87 -32.67 8.06
N ASN A 836 -43.97 -31.40 8.42
CA ASN A 836 -44.64 -30.92 9.62
C ASN A 836 -45.40 -29.61 9.35
N GLN A 837 -46.20 -29.19 10.33
CA GLN A 837 -46.99 -27.97 10.28
C GLN A 837 -46.97 -27.27 11.65
N ASN A 838 -47.03 -25.94 11.66
CA ASN A 838 -47.39 -25.18 12.85
C ASN A 838 -48.89 -25.33 13.15
N VAL A 839 -49.24 -25.60 14.41
CA VAL A 839 -50.64 -25.71 14.84
C VAL A 839 -51.23 -24.33 15.04
N VAL A 840 -52.24 -23.99 14.23
CA VAL A 840 -53.01 -22.73 14.32
C VAL A 840 -54.50 -23.07 14.29
N GLY A 841 -55.22 -22.82 15.39
CA GLY A 841 -56.67 -23.09 15.50
C GLY A 841 -57.02 -24.54 15.88
N THR A 842 -58.29 -24.93 15.67
CA THR A 842 -58.84 -26.26 16.04
C THR A 842 -58.78 -27.30 14.93
N ALA A 843 -58.44 -26.89 13.70
CA ALA A 843 -58.11 -27.75 12.57
C ALA A 843 -56.72 -27.33 12.07
N THR A 844 -55.84 -28.28 11.78
CA THR A 844 -54.56 -28.08 11.10
C THR A 844 -54.28 -29.36 10.34
N ASN A 845 -54.52 -29.33 9.03
CA ASN A 845 -54.50 -30.53 8.18
C ASN A 845 -53.67 -30.33 6.92
N ALA A 846 -53.04 -31.41 6.47
CA ALA A 846 -52.43 -31.48 5.14
C ALA A 846 -52.58 -32.90 4.58
N VAL A 847 -52.97 -33.01 3.32
CA VAL A 847 -53.09 -34.30 2.62
C VAL A 847 -52.33 -34.20 1.32
N GLY A 848 -51.54 -35.23 0.98
CA GLY A 848 -50.70 -35.19 -0.20
C GLY A 848 -49.94 -36.48 -0.45
N ARG A 849 -48.91 -36.38 -1.28
CA ARG A 849 -48.01 -37.47 -1.66
C ARG A 849 -46.58 -36.97 -1.86
N GLY A 850 -45.60 -37.73 -1.39
CA GLY A 850 -44.18 -37.50 -1.63
C GLY A 850 -43.59 -38.61 -2.51
N TYR A 851 -42.69 -38.27 -3.45
CA TYR A 851 -41.99 -39.24 -4.30
C TYR A 851 -40.64 -38.69 -4.79
N GLY A 852 -39.64 -39.57 -4.87
CA GLY A 852 -38.35 -39.26 -5.49
C GLY A 852 -38.37 -39.40 -7.01
N LEU A 853 -37.40 -38.79 -7.68
CA LEU A 853 -37.28 -38.76 -9.14
C LEU A 853 -35.91 -39.25 -9.60
N ASN A 854 -35.88 -40.23 -10.51
CA ASN A 854 -34.68 -40.64 -11.22
C ASN A 854 -34.68 -40.15 -12.67
N SER A 855 -33.49 -39.80 -13.14
CA SER A 855 -33.21 -39.52 -14.55
C SER A 855 -33.25 -40.83 -15.32
N VAL A 856 -34.24 -41.00 -16.19
CA VAL A 856 -34.39 -42.18 -17.04
C VAL A 856 -34.40 -41.77 -18.51
N ALA A 857 -33.90 -42.64 -19.39
CA ALA A 857 -34.07 -42.44 -20.82
C ALA A 857 -35.57 -42.38 -21.14
N CYS A 858 -36.00 -41.43 -21.96
CA CYS A 858 -37.39 -41.38 -22.41
C CYS A 858 -37.71 -42.64 -23.23
N VAL A 859 -38.36 -43.62 -22.59
CA VAL A 859 -38.88 -44.83 -23.23
C VAL A 859 -40.37 -44.93 -22.94
N CYS A 860 -41.19 -44.98 -23.98
CA CYS A 860 -42.62 -45.20 -23.86
C CYS A 860 -42.89 -46.72 -23.93
N TYR A 861 -43.30 -47.32 -22.81
CA TYR A 861 -44.00 -48.59 -22.82
C TYR A 861 -45.49 -48.31 -22.63
N ASN A 862 -46.33 -48.79 -23.53
CA ASN A 862 -47.69 -49.14 -23.11
C ASN A 862 -47.57 -50.38 -22.22
N LEU A 863 -48.28 -50.40 -21.10
CA LEU A 863 -48.51 -51.65 -20.40
C LEU A 863 -49.22 -52.59 -21.40
N PRO A 864 -48.76 -53.85 -21.58
CA PRO A 864 -49.45 -54.78 -22.46
C PRO A 864 -50.91 -54.88 -22.00
N ASN A 865 -51.85 -54.81 -22.95
CA ASN A 865 -53.24 -55.16 -22.68
C ASN A 865 -53.28 -56.65 -22.29
N THR A 866 -53.34 -56.93 -20.98
CA THR A 866 -53.39 -58.29 -20.43
C THR A 866 -54.82 -58.74 -20.12
N THR A 867 -55.81 -57.85 -20.28
CA THR A 867 -57.19 -58.06 -19.79
C THR A 867 -58.17 -58.44 -20.91
N SER A 868 -57.82 -58.25 -22.17
CA SER A 868 -58.64 -58.66 -23.31
C SER A 868 -57.81 -59.31 -24.41
N ALA A 869 -58.29 -60.43 -24.95
CA ALA A 869 -57.61 -61.10 -26.06
C ALA A 869 -57.64 -60.17 -27.29
N GLY A 870 -56.48 -59.68 -27.72
CA GLY A 870 -56.39 -58.77 -28.86
C GLY A 870 -56.95 -59.39 -30.16
N ILE A 871 -57.47 -58.56 -31.05
CA ILE A 871 -58.01 -59.00 -32.34
C ILE A 871 -56.93 -59.63 -33.22
N SER A 872 -57.27 -60.71 -33.93
CA SER A 872 -56.35 -61.38 -34.87
C SER A 872 -55.92 -60.43 -35.99
N ALA A 873 -54.63 -60.33 -36.26
CA ALA A 873 -54.15 -59.66 -37.46
C ALA A 873 -54.56 -60.45 -38.70
N GLN A 874 -55.40 -59.86 -39.56
CA GLN A 874 -55.93 -60.51 -40.77
C GLN A 874 -55.04 -60.31 -42.00
N HIS A 875 -54.10 -59.36 -41.93
CA HIS A 875 -53.21 -59.02 -43.03
C HIS A 875 -51.75 -59.15 -42.59
N GLY A 876 -50.91 -59.70 -43.46
CA GLY A 876 -49.48 -59.77 -43.21
C GLY A 876 -48.68 -60.28 -44.41
N ILE A 877 -47.40 -59.90 -44.44
CA ILE A 877 -46.42 -60.29 -45.45
C ILE A 877 -45.26 -60.97 -44.72
N THR A 878 -44.98 -62.24 -45.02
CA THR A 878 -43.86 -62.97 -44.43
C THR A 878 -42.96 -63.58 -45.51
N LEU A 879 -41.65 -63.49 -45.32
CA LEU A 879 -40.65 -64.21 -46.13
C LEU A 879 -40.30 -65.58 -45.55
N LEU A 880 -40.91 -65.98 -44.44
CA LEU A 880 -40.72 -67.28 -43.80
C LEU A 880 -41.73 -68.32 -44.27
N ASN A 881 -42.50 -68.05 -45.34
CA ASN A 881 -43.50 -68.94 -45.95
C ASN A 881 -44.53 -69.55 -44.97
N ARG A 882 -44.87 -68.82 -43.92
CA ARG A 882 -45.75 -69.29 -42.84
C ARG A 882 -47.15 -68.69 -42.86
N ALA A 883 -47.53 -68.00 -43.92
CA ALA A 883 -48.87 -67.44 -44.05
C ALA A 883 -49.94 -68.54 -44.18
N GLY A 884 -51.06 -68.37 -43.48
CA GLY A 884 -52.23 -69.25 -43.54
C GLY A 884 -52.34 -70.24 -42.37
N THR A 885 -53.49 -70.92 -42.32
CA THR A 885 -53.86 -71.84 -41.23
C THR A 885 -52.98 -73.09 -41.14
N ALA A 886 -52.40 -73.54 -42.26
CA ALA A 886 -51.58 -74.74 -42.33
C ALA A 886 -50.17 -74.58 -41.71
N ASN A 887 -49.69 -73.36 -41.50
CA ASN A 887 -48.31 -73.08 -41.09
C ASN A 887 -48.24 -72.20 -39.83
N GLY A 888 -48.86 -72.67 -38.73
CA GLY A 888 -48.82 -71.98 -37.43
C GLY A 888 -49.77 -70.79 -37.31
N ASN A 889 -50.75 -70.68 -38.22
CA ASN A 889 -51.82 -69.68 -38.20
C ASN A 889 -51.34 -68.22 -38.27
N TRP A 890 -50.22 -67.96 -38.94
CA TRP A 890 -49.70 -66.61 -39.13
C TRP A 890 -50.41 -65.92 -40.34
N PRO A 891 -50.72 -64.61 -40.30
CA PRO A 891 -50.44 -63.63 -39.25
C PRO A 891 -51.45 -63.63 -38.09
N MET A 892 -52.56 -64.36 -38.18
CA MET A 892 -53.67 -64.34 -37.21
C MET A 892 -53.30 -64.75 -35.78
N ILE A 893 -52.18 -65.46 -35.61
CA ILE A 893 -51.58 -65.78 -34.31
C ILE A 893 -50.99 -64.55 -33.61
N ARG A 894 -50.68 -63.48 -34.34
CA ARG A 894 -50.34 -62.17 -33.78
C ARG A 894 -51.63 -61.41 -33.54
N LYS A 895 -51.82 -60.93 -32.32
CA LYS A 895 -53.00 -60.19 -31.88
C LYS A 895 -52.66 -58.71 -31.71
N GLY A 896 -53.63 -57.82 -31.93
CA GLY A 896 -53.50 -56.38 -31.67
C GLY A 896 -52.80 -55.58 -32.78
N ALA A 897 -52.70 -56.11 -34.00
CA ALA A 897 -52.11 -55.41 -35.13
C ALA A 897 -53.02 -55.49 -36.37
N HIS A 898 -53.10 -54.41 -37.16
CA HIS A 898 -53.84 -54.39 -38.43
C HIS A 898 -53.05 -55.03 -39.59
N THR A 899 -51.72 -54.99 -39.55
CA THR A 899 -50.84 -55.63 -40.53
C THR A 899 -49.57 -56.13 -39.85
N VAL A 900 -49.12 -57.34 -40.20
CA VAL A 900 -47.89 -57.92 -39.65
C VAL A 900 -46.90 -58.16 -40.78
N LEU A 901 -45.73 -57.53 -40.72
CA LEU A 901 -44.64 -57.76 -41.66
C LEU A 901 -43.55 -58.59 -40.98
N GLU A 902 -43.05 -59.61 -41.65
CA GLU A 902 -41.97 -60.45 -41.11
C GLU A 902 -40.95 -60.85 -42.18
N SER A 903 -39.69 -60.61 -41.87
CA SER A 903 -38.56 -61.12 -42.66
C SER A 903 -37.35 -61.31 -41.77
N ASN A 904 -36.56 -62.34 -42.06
CA ASN A 904 -35.25 -62.56 -41.47
C ASN A 904 -34.10 -62.07 -42.36
N THR A 905 -34.37 -61.67 -43.61
CA THR A 905 -33.34 -61.42 -44.63
C THR A 905 -33.57 -60.19 -45.50
N LYS A 906 -34.75 -59.55 -45.44
CA LYS A 906 -35.10 -58.35 -46.24
C LYS A 906 -35.62 -57.24 -45.31
N GLY A 907 -35.18 -56.01 -45.55
CA GLY A 907 -35.70 -54.83 -44.86
C GLY A 907 -37.00 -54.32 -45.48
N PHE A 908 -37.77 -53.55 -44.71
CA PHE A 908 -38.89 -52.76 -45.21
C PHE A 908 -38.35 -51.48 -45.83
N VAL A 909 -38.58 -51.26 -47.13
CA VAL A 909 -38.12 -50.08 -47.86
C VAL A 909 -39.33 -49.24 -48.25
N ILE A 910 -39.39 -48.02 -47.72
CA ILE A 910 -40.37 -47.01 -48.11
C ILE A 910 -39.82 -46.13 -49.24
N THR A 911 -40.71 -45.47 -49.97
CA THR A 911 -40.36 -44.53 -51.04
C THR A 911 -39.39 -43.45 -50.52
N ARG A 912 -38.26 -43.25 -51.22
CA ARG A 912 -37.23 -42.27 -50.88
C ARG A 912 -37.26 -41.12 -51.89
N MET A 913 -37.33 -39.88 -51.43
CA MET A 913 -37.34 -38.71 -52.33
C MET A 913 -36.81 -37.45 -51.64
N PRO A 914 -36.23 -36.47 -52.36
CA PRO A 914 -35.83 -35.20 -51.76
C PRO A 914 -37.05 -34.36 -51.34
N THR A 915 -36.88 -33.41 -50.42
CA THR A 915 -37.96 -32.51 -49.96
C THR A 915 -38.68 -31.81 -51.12
N SER A 916 -37.93 -31.40 -52.15
CA SER A 916 -38.50 -30.78 -53.35
C SER A 916 -39.46 -31.70 -54.11
N GLY A 917 -39.24 -33.01 -54.06
CA GLY A 917 -40.08 -34.02 -54.72
C GLY A 917 -41.42 -34.25 -54.04
N LEU A 918 -41.62 -33.83 -52.79
CA LEU A 918 -42.89 -34.01 -52.07
C LEU A 918 -44.05 -33.26 -52.75
N SER A 919 -43.73 -32.13 -53.39
CA SER A 919 -44.69 -31.34 -54.17
C SER A 919 -45.28 -32.09 -55.38
N SER A 920 -44.61 -33.15 -55.85
CA SER A 920 -45.09 -34.00 -56.95
C SER A 920 -46.18 -34.99 -56.50
N ILE A 921 -46.40 -35.16 -55.20
CA ILE A 921 -47.52 -35.93 -54.66
C ILE A 921 -48.71 -34.97 -54.56
N THR A 922 -49.53 -34.91 -55.61
CA THR A 922 -50.64 -33.94 -55.72
C THR A 922 -51.88 -34.32 -54.91
N THR A 923 -51.99 -35.58 -54.50
CA THR A 923 -53.12 -36.10 -53.69
C THR A 923 -52.58 -36.98 -52.54
N PRO A 924 -51.83 -36.40 -51.60
CA PRO A 924 -51.35 -37.15 -50.43
C PRO A 924 -52.54 -37.50 -49.53
N ILE A 925 -52.49 -38.69 -48.93
CA ILE A 925 -53.50 -39.18 -47.99
C ILE A 925 -52.94 -39.12 -46.58
N ASP A 926 -53.82 -38.89 -45.60
CA ASP A 926 -53.43 -38.86 -44.20
C ASP A 926 -52.74 -40.18 -43.79
N GLY A 927 -51.61 -40.08 -43.11
CA GLY A 927 -50.75 -41.21 -42.76
C GLY A 927 -49.83 -41.72 -43.87
N MET A 928 -49.81 -41.12 -45.07
CA MET A 928 -48.85 -41.48 -46.13
C MET A 928 -47.41 -41.24 -45.64
N MET A 929 -46.51 -42.18 -45.89
CA MET A 929 -45.12 -42.12 -45.42
C MET A 929 -44.10 -42.14 -46.56
N VAL A 930 -43.07 -41.30 -46.45
CA VAL A 930 -41.90 -41.28 -47.34
C VAL A 930 -40.63 -41.01 -46.55
N TYR A 931 -39.48 -41.48 -47.02
CA TYR A 931 -38.19 -41.07 -46.49
C TYR A 931 -37.68 -39.86 -47.26
N ASP A 932 -37.62 -38.70 -46.60
CA ASP A 932 -37.10 -37.48 -47.20
C ASP A 932 -35.56 -37.49 -47.17
N THR A 933 -34.93 -37.58 -48.34
CA THR A 933 -33.47 -37.67 -48.43
C THR A 933 -32.76 -36.34 -48.20
N THR A 934 -33.46 -35.21 -48.34
CA THR A 934 -32.91 -33.87 -48.09
C THR A 934 -33.00 -33.53 -46.61
N ALA A 935 -34.16 -33.73 -45.99
CA ALA A 935 -34.37 -33.54 -44.55
C ALA A 935 -33.81 -34.70 -43.70
N LYS A 936 -33.42 -35.82 -44.34
CA LYS A 936 -32.89 -37.05 -43.72
C LYS A 936 -33.81 -37.64 -42.64
N CYS A 937 -35.12 -37.53 -42.83
CA CYS A 937 -36.13 -37.96 -41.86
C CYS A 937 -37.21 -38.82 -42.54
N LEU A 938 -37.89 -39.68 -41.77
CA LEU A 938 -39.17 -40.24 -42.17
C LEU A 938 -40.21 -39.10 -42.12
N LYS A 939 -40.93 -38.84 -43.21
CA LYS A 939 -42.05 -37.90 -43.21
C LYS A 939 -43.38 -38.63 -43.27
N ILE A 940 -44.34 -38.11 -42.52
CA ILE A 940 -45.73 -38.54 -42.55
C ILE A 940 -46.56 -37.35 -43.03
N TYR A 941 -47.48 -37.59 -43.96
CA TYR A 941 -48.46 -36.60 -44.34
C TYR A 941 -49.59 -36.61 -43.32
N THR A 942 -49.84 -35.47 -42.68
CA THR A 942 -50.87 -35.33 -41.65
C THR A 942 -51.98 -34.40 -42.13
N VAL A 943 -53.24 -34.78 -41.90
CA VAL A 943 -54.41 -33.93 -42.12
C VAL A 943 -54.99 -33.50 -40.78
N ASP A 944 -54.87 -32.21 -40.45
CA ASP A 944 -55.44 -31.63 -39.23
C ASP A 944 -56.75 -30.91 -39.57
N THR A 945 -57.87 -31.50 -39.15
CA THR A 945 -59.22 -30.96 -39.40
C THR A 945 -59.61 -29.83 -38.43
N VAL A 946 -58.85 -29.61 -37.36
CA VAL A 946 -59.10 -28.57 -36.34
C VAL A 946 -58.27 -27.33 -36.64
N THR A 947 -57.02 -27.51 -37.06
CA THR A 947 -56.10 -26.42 -37.42
C THR A 947 -55.55 -26.65 -38.84
N PRO A 948 -56.24 -26.17 -39.90
CA PRO A 948 -55.86 -26.47 -41.29
C PRO A 948 -54.42 -26.11 -41.67
N ALA A 949 -53.80 -25.14 -40.98
CA ALA A 949 -52.40 -24.75 -41.17
C ALA A 949 -51.38 -25.86 -40.81
N ASN A 950 -51.78 -26.88 -40.04
CA ASN A 950 -50.92 -28.02 -39.67
C ASN A 950 -51.00 -29.18 -40.68
N THR A 951 -51.84 -29.07 -41.71
CA THR A 951 -51.94 -30.10 -42.75
C THR A 951 -50.72 -30.04 -43.67
N GLY A 952 -49.97 -31.14 -43.80
CA GLY A 952 -48.77 -31.18 -44.62
C GLY A 952 -47.82 -32.34 -44.33
N TRP A 953 -46.68 -32.33 -45.03
CA TRP A 953 -45.61 -33.30 -44.83
C TRP A 953 -44.70 -32.90 -43.67
N THR A 954 -44.71 -33.70 -42.60
CA THR A 954 -43.97 -33.38 -41.37
C THR A 954 -42.93 -34.44 -41.08
N CYS A 955 -41.71 -34.05 -40.66
CA CYS A 955 -40.73 -35.02 -40.18
C CYS A 955 -41.24 -35.68 -38.90
N PHE A 956 -41.21 -37.01 -38.87
CA PHE A 956 -41.39 -37.80 -37.67
C PHE A 956 -40.06 -37.81 -36.89
N SER A 957 -39.71 -36.65 -36.33
CA SER A 957 -38.45 -36.39 -35.63
C SER A 957 -38.61 -36.35 -34.10
N THR A 958 -39.84 -36.28 -33.63
CA THR A 958 -40.20 -36.29 -32.22
C THR A 958 -40.98 -37.58 -31.97
N PRO A 959 -40.60 -38.42 -30.98
CA PRO A 959 -41.47 -39.50 -30.54
C PRO A 959 -42.75 -38.87 -30.00
N THR A 960 -43.83 -38.92 -30.77
CA THR A 960 -45.16 -38.55 -30.28
C THR A 960 -45.86 -39.80 -29.77
N CYS A 961 -46.44 -39.72 -28.58
CA CYS A 961 -47.41 -40.71 -28.14
C CYS A 961 -48.60 -40.69 -29.11
N PRO A 962 -49.18 -41.85 -29.50
CA PRO A 962 -50.48 -41.89 -30.14
C PRO A 962 -51.56 -41.26 -29.27
#